data_AF-G0NDT8-F1
#
_entry.id   AF-G0NDT8-F1
#
_cell.length_a   1.000
_cell.length_b   1.000
_cell.length_c   1.000
_cell.angle_alpha   90.00
_cell.angle_beta   90.00
_cell.angle_gamma   90.00
#
_symmetry.space_group_name_H-M   'P 1'
#
loop_
_entity.id
_entity.type
_entity.pdbx_description
1 polymer ?
#
loop_
_entity_poly.entity_id
_entity_poly.type
_entity_poly.pdbx_seq_one_letter_code
_entity_poly.pdbx_strand_id
1 'polypeptide(L)'
;MDQKAKKKNEILFIKKFKKLFSKNKKSNKFPLLHLPILALQNCLKFLDVYEFIDFSLISKRTKYLASTVRRQQIGINIQFQSKSLIYLTLPNYPDKEWLINFWDDVDKFPIKHLRKINGKLVLSAIKEEAERVPLFLRLIFSGGNSEENTKWMVEHLNVVFSSPIGSVYLDMSVDIGAMDWLQKFQPSFDFFWGVGQVCSNSGLSFILSNLQIKKELRLDLDVSDFQYNDAINAHTLYVKRANWITMDAIFASENTQIYVFTPCFTPGDLNKLLKEWMGGWNKNLEFFETWKTVDDMKNWRELLEEITKGIEYREFNSEENPERPKTIIDFSLISKRTKRLASTVRRQQIGINIQFQSRSLIYLTLPSYPDKEWLILSLDDVDERPIKHLRKINGKSVLSAIEEGPGQTLYFYRLIFSGGNNEENTKWMVEHLNVVFRSPIKCVSLDMSVEIGALNWLQKFQPSIDFFSGKGQVRSNDDVSFILSNLQIKKELSFIAKLTDFHYNKAINVHSLFLERANWITMDAILASENTQISICDSCFTPNDLNKFLKKWMGGWNKNLEYFKAVRVVEDDKRKTENFEEITKDIEFWEYNAEENPERPKELELWSGYVMDIIVENNFQLSRSDGKTAAFRHLYERDEDDDELNERFEFHAWDRTLL
;
A
#
# COMPACT_ATOMS: atom_id res chain seq x y z
N MET A 1 4.01 44.93 18.34
CA MET A 1 2.64 45.49 18.43
C MET A 1 1.85 45.48 17.10
N ASP A 2 2.44 45.04 15.98
CA ASP A 2 1.85 45.23 14.64
C ASP A 2 0.93 44.08 14.14
N GLN A 3 1.11 42.85 14.66
CA GLN A 3 0.27 41.70 14.27
C GLN A 3 -1.16 41.77 14.82
N LYS A 4 -1.36 42.36 16.00
CA LYS A 4 -2.69 42.55 16.60
C LYS A 4 -3.51 43.60 15.83
N ALA A 5 -2.85 44.63 15.30
CA ALA A 5 -3.47 45.64 14.44
C ALA A 5 -3.85 45.06 13.08
N LYS A 6 -3.00 44.21 12.48
CA LYS A 6 -3.29 43.49 11.23
C LYS A 6 -4.49 42.56 11.37
N LYS A 7 -4.54 41.73 12.43
CA LYS A 7 -5.65 40.81 12.71
C LYS A 7 -6.96 41.55 13.03
N LYS A 8 -6.88 42.69 13.72
CA LYS A 8 -8.05 43.55 14.00
C LYS A 8 -8.56 44.22 12.73
N ASN A 9 -7.68 44.63 11.81
CA ASN A 9 -8.05 45.17 10.50
C ASN A 9 -8.66 44.11 9.57
N GLU A 10 -8.17 42.86 9.59
CA GLU A 10 -8.79 41.74 8.88
C GLU A 10 -10.19 41.40 9.42
N ILE A 11 -10.35 41.34 10.75
CA ILE A 11 -11.66 41.09 11.37
C ILE A 11 -12.62 42.25 11.08
N LEU A 12 -12.13 43.49 11.05
CA LEU A 12 -12.92 44.67 10.72
C LEU A 12 -13.29 44.71 9.22
N PHE A 13 -12.39 44.26 8.34
CA PHE A 13 -12.65 44.06 6.91
C PHE A 13 -13.73 43.00 6.72
N ILE A 14 -13.61 41.83 7.35
CA ILE A 14 -14.60 40.74 7.31
C ILE A 14 -15.95 41.18 7.87
N LYS A 15 -15.99 41.94 8.96
CA LYS A 15 -17.24 42.49 9.51
C LYS A 15 -17.87 43.54 8.60
N LYS A 16 -17.09 44.43 7.98
CA LYS A 16 -17.59 45.38 6.96
C LYS A 16 -18.07 44.64 5.71
N PHE A 17 -17.36 43.59 5.29
CA PHE A 17 -17.72 42.73 4.18
C PHE A 17 -19.06 42.05 4.46
N LYS A 18 -19.22 41.34 5.59
CA LYS A 18 -20.49 40.71 5.99
C LYS A 18 -21.66 41.71 6.10
N LYS A 19 -21.42 42.95 6.54
CA LYS A 19 -22.44 44.01 6.65
C LYS A 19 -22.85 44.59 5.30
N LEU A 20 -21.98 44.54 4.28
CA LEU A 20 -22.29 44.87 2.88
C LEU A 20 -23.22 43.81 2.25
N PHE A 21 -23.13 42.55 2.67
CA PHE A 21 -23.99 41.46 2.17
C PHE A 21 -25.36 41.37 2.86
N SER A 22 -25.53 41.91 4.06
CA SER A 22 -26.79 41.80 4.81
C SER A 22 -27.86 42.84 4.46
N LYS A 23 -27.58 43.81 3.56
CA LYS A 23 -28.49 44.94 3.28
C LYS A 23 -29.09 45.03 1.87
N ASN A 24 -28.88 44.06 0.98
CA ASN A 24 -29.50 44.08 -0.35
C ASN A 24 -30.20 42.76 -0.69
N LYS A 25 -31.51 42.70 -0.40
CA LYS A 25 -32.46 41.72 -0.98
C LYS A 25 -32.78 42.10 -2.43
N LYS A 26 -31.81 41.92 -3.33
CA LYS A 26 -31.96 41.73 -4.78
C LYS A 26 -30.75 40.90 -5.22
N SER A 27 -30.97 39.80 -5.93
CA SER A 27 -29.98 38.84 -6.48
C SER A 27 -28.57 39.45 -6.66
N ASN A 28 -27.76 39.45 -5.61
CA ASN A 28 -26.37 39.92 -5.65
C ASN A 28 -25.48 38.72 -5.89
N LYS A 29 -25.40 38.28 -7.16
CA LYS A 29 -24.37 37.33 -7.59
C LYS A 29 -23.01 37.97 -7.30
N PHE A 30 -22.13 37.25 -6.59
CA PHE A 30 -20.79 37.71 -6.30
C PHE A 30 -20.04 37.99 -7.62
N PRO A 31 -19.55 39.21 -7.87
CA PRO A 31 -18.97 39.57 -9.16
C PRO A 31 -17.53 39.07 -9.27
N LEU A 32 -17.34 37.74 -9.29
CA LEU A 32 -16.03 37.06 -9.27
C LEU A 32 -15.04 37.68 -10.27
N LEU A 33 -15.48 37.93 -11.51
CA LEU A 33 -14.63 38.47 -12.59
C LEU A 33 -14.27 39.97 -12.45
N HIS A 34 -14.82 40.67 -11.46
CA HIS A 34 -14.51 42.07 -11.16
C HIS A 34 -13.50 42.22 -10.01
N LEU A 35 -13.07 41.12 -9.40
CA LEU A 35 -12.04 41.14 -8.37
C LEU A 35 -10.66 41.53 -8.95
N PRO A 36 -9.78 42.15 -8.15
CA PRO A 36 -8.36 42.26 -8.46
C PRO A 36 -7.76 40.89 -8.76
N ILE A 37 -6.81 40.83 -9.70
CA ILE A 37 -6.29 39.56 -10.26
C ILE A 37 -5.80 38.57 -9.18
N LEU A 38 -5.11 39.05 -8.15
CA LEU A 38 -4.60 38.20 -7.06
C LEU A 38 -5.72 37.61 -6.20
N ALA A 39 -6.75 38.41 -5.90
CA ALA A 39 -7.91 37.94 -5.13
C ALA A 39 -8.69 36.91 -5.95
N LEU A 40 -8.88 37.18 -7.25
CA LEU A 40 -9.51 36.25 -8.18
C LEU A 40 -8.75 34.93 -8.27
N GLN A 41 -7.43 34.97 -8.47
CA GLN A 41 -6.59 33.76 -8.52
C GLN A 41 -6.68 32.94 -7.24
N ASN A 42 -6.71 33.60 -6.07
CA ASN A 42 -6.89 32.88 -4.80
C ASN A 42 -8.29 32.28 -4.68
N CYS A 43 -9.36 32.95 -5.12
CA CYS A 43 -10.69 32.35 -5.18
C CYS A 43 -10.73 31.11 -6.08
N LEU A 44 -10.07 31.16 -7.24
CA LEU A 44 -10.02 30.05 -8.19
C LEU A 44 -9.26 28.82 -7.65
N LYS A 45 -8.38 28.98 -6.67
CA LYS A 45 -7.69 27.85 -6.02
C LYS A 45 -8.62 26.98 -5.17
N PHE A 46 -9.75 27.53 -4.71
CA PHE A 46 -10.73 26.81 -3.90
C PHE A 46 -11.76 26.03 -4.72
N LEU A 47 -11.82 26.25 -6.04
CA LEU A 47 -12.69 25.47 -6.91
C LEU A 47 -12.18 24.03 -6.99
N ASP A 48 -13.07 23.03 -6.95
CA ASP A 48 -12.64 21.66 -7.24
C ASP A 48 -12.13 21.51 -8.70
N VAL A 49 -11.63 20.34 -9.06
CA VAL A 49 -11.09 20.10 -10.42
C VAL A 49 -12.14 20.34 -11.49
N TYR A 50 -13.38 19.93 -11.23
CA TYR A 50 -14.47 20.09 -12.17
C TYR A 50 -14.94 21.53 -12.28
N GLU A 51 -15.20 22.20 -11.16
CA GLU A 51 -15.55 23.62 -11.11
C GLU A 51 -14.48 24.47 -11.79
N PHE A 52 -13.22 24.07 -11.68
CA PHE A 52 -12.10 24.74 -12.33
C PHE A 52 -12.09 24.51 -13.84
N ILE A 53 -12.32 23.27 -14.30
CA ILE A 53 -12.51 22.95 -15.72
C ILE A 53 -13.73 23.70 -16.27
N ASP A 54 -14.86 23.64 -15.56
CA ASP A 54 -16.11 24.31 -15.87
C ASP A 54 -15.89 25.82 -16.07
N PHE A 55 -15.25 26.47 -15.09
CA PHE A 55 -14.87 27.88 -15.14
C PHE A 55 -14.00 28.19 -16.37
N SER A 56 -13.00 27.35 -16.64
CA SER A 56 -12.07 27.54 -17.76
C SER A 56 -12.77 27.44 -19.13
N LEU A 57 -13.89 26.73 -19.21
CA LEU A 57 -14.68 26.54 -20.45
C LEU A 57 -15.69 27.68 -20.72
N ILE A 58 -15.88 28.63 -19.80
CA ILE A 58 -16.87 29.72 -19.95
C ILE A 58 -16.50 30.68 -21.09
N SER A 59 -15.23 31.10 -21.19
CA SER A 59 -14.79 32.10 -22.17
C SER A 59 -13.27 32.11 -22.35
N LYS A 60 -12.78 32.81 -23.39
CA LYS A 60 -11.33 33.07 -23.56
C LYS A 60 -10.71 33.76 -22.34
N ARG A 61 -11.45 34.68 -21.71
CA ARG A 61 -11.00 35.42 -20.51
C ARG A 61 -10.87 34.50 -19.31
N THR A 62 -11.83 33.60 -19.09
CA THR A 62 -11.81 32.68 -17.94
C THR A 62 -10.77 31.57 -18.14
N LYS A 63 -10.56 31.08 -19.37
CA LYS A 63 -9.42 30.21 -19.72
C LYS A 63 -8.08 30.85 -19.36
N TYR A 64 -7.86 32.09 -19.78
CA TYR A 64 -6.63 32.82 -19.47
C TYR A 64 -6.43 33.00 -17.96
N LEU A 65 -7.50 33.33 -17.23
CA LEU A 65 -7.44 33.45 -15.78
C LEU A 65 -7.09 32.11 -15.12
N ALA A 66 -7.73 31.02 -15.53
CA ALA A 66 -7.46 29.68 -15.02
C ALA A 66 -5.99 29.29 -15.24
N SER A 67 -5.44 29.51 -16.45
CA SER A 67 -4.03 29.21 -16.75
C SER A 67 -3.03 30.06 -15.96
N THR A 68 -3.44 31.17 -15.34
CA THR A 68 -2.56 31.96 -14.46
C THR A 68 -2.50 31.45 -13.02
N VAL A 69 -3.38 30.51 -12.64
CA VAL A 69 -3.44 29.96 -11.29
C VAL A 69 -2.45 28.81 -11.17
N ARG A 70 -1.47 28.94 -10.26
CA ARG A 70 -0.60 27.81 -9.91
C ARG A 70 -1.37 26.79 -9.09
N ARG A 71 -1.58 25.59 -9.63
CA ARG A 71 -2.17 24.42 -8.95
C ARG A 71 -1.21 23.23 -9.04
N GLN A 72 -1.48 22.19 -8.26
CA GLN A 72 -0.76 20.92 -8.34
C GLN A 72 -1.01 20.26 -9.70
N GLN A 73 0.02 19.62 -10.24
CA GLN A 73 -0.11 18.87 -11.49
C GLN A 73 -1.03 17.67 -11.29
N ILE A 74 -1.95 17.49 -12.24
CA ILE A 74 -2.80 16.31 -12.37
C ILE A 74 -2.21 15.38 -13.44
N GLY A 75 -2.52 14.08 -13.37
CA GLY A 75 -2.22 13.15 -14.44
C GLY A 75 -3.26 13.30 -15.56
N ILE A 76 -2.83 13.58 -16.80
CA ILE A 76 -3.70 13.61 -17.98
C ILE A 76 -3.39 12.37 -18.81
N ASN A 77 -4.33 11.44 -18.89
CA ASN A 77 -4.19 10.18 -19.61
C ASN A 77 -5.21 10.16 -20.75
N ILE A 78 -4.82 9.69 -21.93
CA ILE A 78 -5.63 9.84 -23.14
C ILE A 78 -5.80 8.49 -23.82
N GLN A 79 -6.99 8.23 -24.32
CA GLN A 79 -7.35 7.06 -25.12
C GLN A 79 -7.89 7.51 -26.46
N PHE A 80 -7.12 7.34 -27.54
CA PHE A 80 -7.57 7.61 -28.92
C PHE A 80 -8.09 6.33 -29.57
N GLN A 81 -9.39 6.32 -29.84
CA GLN A 81 -10.11 5.25 -30.53
C GLN A 81 -11.41 5.84 -31.11
N SER A 82 -12.27 5.02 -31.73
CA SER A 82 -13.60 5.47 -32.21
C SER A 82 -14.41 6.23 -31.15
N LYS A 83 -14.23 5.88 -29.87
CA LYS A 83 -14.78 6.51 -28.66
C LYS A 83 -13.65 7.00 -27.74
N SER A 84 -13.03 8.14 -28.08
CA SER A 84 -11.76 8.64 -27.50
C SER A 84 -11.87 9.29 -26.12
N LEU A 85 -11.32 8.69 -25.05
CA LEU A 85 -11.52 9.15 -23.66
C LEU A 85 -10.34 9.94 -23.10
N ILE A 86 -10.62 10.88 -22.19
CA ILE A 86 -9.58 11.51 -21.35
C ILE A 86 -9.84 11.10 -19.90
N TYR A 87 -8.80 10.59 -19.23
CA TYR A 87 -8.82 10.29 -17.81
C TYR A 87 -7.94 11.29 -17.07
N LEU A 88 -8.44 11.85 -15.97
CA LEU A 88 -7.66 12.70 -15.08
C LEU A 88 -7.44 11.98 -13.76
N THR A 89 -6.16 11.78 -13.41
CA THR A 89 -5.75 11.22 -12.13
C THR A 89 -5.36 12.35 -11.19
N LEU A 90 -5.98 12.40 -10.02
CA LEU A 90 -5.79 13.47 -9.05
C LEU A 90 -4.94 12.98 -7.88
N PRO A 91 -3.70 13.48 -7.69
CA PRO A 91 -2.82 12.98 -6.62
C PRO A 91 -3.41 13.06 -5.21
N ASN A 92 -4.30 14.02 -4.97
CA ASN A 92 -4.93 14.24 -3.66
C ASN A 92 -6.28 13.51 -3.51
N TYR A 93 -6.77 12.87 -4.57
CA TYR A 93 -8.04 12.13 -4.58
C TYR A 93 -7.87 10.84 -5.39
N PRO A 94 -7.05 9.88 -4.93
CA PRO A 94 -6.80 8.63 -5.65
C PRO A 94 -8.09 7.82 -5.86
N ASP A 95 -9.06 7.96 -4.96
CA ASP A 95 -10.35 7.26 -5.03
C ASP A 95 -11.37 7.91 -5.97
N LYS A 96 -11.00 9.00 -6.66
CA LYS A 96 -11.87 9.69 -7.63
C LYS A 96 -11.17 9.83 -8.97
N GLU A 97 -11.76 9.21 -9.99
CA GLU A 97 -11.29 9.34 -11.37
C GLU A 97 -12.26 10.19 -12.20
N TRP A 98 -11.71 11.16 -12.93
CA TRP A 98 -12.49 11.98 -13.86
C TRP A 98 -12.34 11.47 -15.27
N LEU A 99 -13.47 11.30 -15.94
CA LEU A 99 -13.57 10.79 -17.30
C LEU A 99 -14.22 11.87 -18.18
N ILE A 100 -13.61 12.22 -19.31
CA ILE A 100 -14.17 13.19 -20.25
C ILE A 100 -14.38 12.54 -21.61
N ASN A 101 -15.62 12.53 -22.10
CA ASN A 101 -15.99 11.89 -23.36
C ASN A 101 -16.87 12.76 -24.28
N PHE A 102 -16.84 12.46 -25.58
CA PHE A 102 -17.50 13.23 -26.65
C PHE A 102 -18.44 12.40 -27.54
N TRP A 103 -18.87 11.20 -27.10
CA TRP A 103 -19.72 10.29 -27.89
C TRP A 103 -20.97 9.82 -27.18
N ASP A 104 -21.12 10.04 -25.88
CA ASP A 104 -22.33 9.62 -25.18
C ASP A 104 -23.50 10.55 -25.50
N ASP A 105 -24.70 9.97 -25.44
CA ASP A 105 -25.94 10.67 -25.67
C ASP A 105 -26.31 11.53 -24.44
N VAL A 106 -25.99 12.82 -24.55
CA VAL A 106 -26.29 13.82 -23.50
C VAL A 106 -27.79 13.96 -23.26
N ASP A 107 -28.65 13.55 -24.19
CA ASP A 107 -30.08 13.74 -24.03
C ASP A 107 -30.71 12.89 -22.93
N LYS A 108 -30.02 11.83 -22.53
CA LYS A 108 -30.39 10.93 -21.42
C LYS A 108 -30.25 11.57 -20.04
N PHE A 109 -29.65 12.77 -19.93
CA PHE A 109 -29.36 13.41 -18.65
C PHE A 109 -30.29 14.60 -18.36
N PRO A 110 -30.79 14.74 -17.11
CA PRO A 110 -31.74 15.78 -16.75
C PRO A 110 -31.13 17.18 -16.70
N ILE A 111 -29.85 17.30 -16.33
CA ILE A 111 -29.12 18.56 -16.23
C ILE A 111 -28.12 18.66 -17.38
N LYS A 112 -28.26 19.70 -18.20
CA LYS A 112 -27.44 19.94 -19.40
C LYS A 112 -26.90 21.36 -19.39
N HIS A 113 -25.64 21.52 -19.77
CA HIS A 113 -24.97 22.81 -19.90
C HIS A 113 -24.52 23.03 -21.34
N LEU A 114 -24.91 24.17 -21.93
CA LEU A 114 -24.45 24.58 -23.26
C LEU A 114 -23.07 25.22 -23.17
N ARG A 115 -22.12 24.71 -23.96
CA ARG A 115 -20.72 25.14 -23.97
C ARG A 115 -20.22 25.39 -25.38
N LYS A 116 -19.16 26.20 -25.52
CA LYS A 116 -18.49 26.40 -26.80
C LYS A 116 -17.17 25.64 -26.83
N ILE A 117 -17.13 24.51 -27.54
CA ILE A 117 -15.96 23.64 -27.69
C ILE A 117 -15.52 23.68 -29.16
N ASN A 118 -14.23 23.92 -29.40
CA ASN A 118 -13.67 24.05 -30.75
C ASN A 118 -14.51 24.97 -31.70
N GLY A 119 -15.00 26.09 -31.16
CA GLY A 119 -15.82 27.04 -31.92
C GLY A 119 -17.29 26.64 -32.12
N LYS A 120 -17.68 25.39 -31.83
CA LYS A 120 -19.03 24.85 -31.96
C LYS A 120 -19.77 24.88 -30.62
N LEU A 121 -21.08 25.05 -30.66
CA LEU A 121 -21.92 24.93 -29.46
C LEU A 121 -22.25 23.46 -29.23
N VAL A 122 -21.98 22.97 -28.02
CA VAL A 122 -22.08 21.57 -27.63
C VAL A 122 -22.78 21.48 -26.27
N LEU A 123 -23.70 20.52 -26.11
CA LEU A 123 -24.31 20.23 -24.82
C LEU A 123 -23.38 19.35 -23.99
N SER A 124 -23.42 19.50 -22.68
CA SER A 124 -22.66 18.67 -21.76
C SER A 124 -23.47 18.30 -20.54
N ALA A 125 -23.17 17.15 -19.94
CA ALA A 125 -23.76 16.69 -18.70
C ALA A 125 -22.68 16.09 -17.79
N ILE A 126 -23.00 15.95 -16.51
CA ILE A 126 -22.17 15.27 -15.53
C ILE A 126 -22.92 14.06 -15.03
N LYS A 127 -22.22 12.95 -14.87
CA LYS A 127 -22.72 11.75 -14.21
C LYS A 127 -21.75 11.31 -13.13
N GLU A 128 -22.27 11.10 -11.93
CA GLU A 128 -21.57 10.39 -10.86
C GLU A 128 -21.94 8.91 -10.94
N GLU A 129 -20.95 8.04 -11.13
CA GLU A 129 -21.13 6.59 -11.13
C GLU A 129 -20.69 6.03 -9.77
N ALA A 130 -21.64 5.92 -8.85
CA ALA A 130 -21.41 5.54 -7.46
C ALA A 130 -21.17 4.03 -7.22
N GLU A 131 -21.26 3.19 -8.26
CA GLU A 131 -21.24 1.72 -8.12
C GLU A 131 -19.85 1.07 -8.31
N ARG A 132 -18.78 1.85 -8.48
CA ARG A 132 -17.41 1.33 -8.56
C ARG A 132 -16.47 2.20 -7.73
N VAL A 133 -15.52 1.57 -7.05
CA VAL A 133 -14.33 2.22 -6.47
C VAL A 133 -13.20 2.05 -7.49
N PRO A 134 -12.52 3.12 -7.93
CA PRO A 134 -12.72 4.53 -7.56
C PRO A 134 -14.04 5.13 -8.10
N LEU A 135 -14.59 6.12 -7.38
CA LEU A 135 -15.78 6.88 -7.79
C LEU A 135 -15.51 7.60 -9.11
N PHE A 136 -16.28 7.26 -10.14
CA PHE A 136 -16.09 7.80 -11.49
C PHE A 136 -17.00 9.02 -11.71
N LEU A 137 -16.42 10.18 -11.96
CA LEU A 137 -17.13 11.38 -12.37
C LEU A 137 -16.94 11.59 -13.88
N ARG A 138 -18.02 11.45 -14.65
CA ARG A 138 -18.02 11.58 -16.11
C ARG A 138 -18.51 12.96 -16.54
N LEU A 139 -17.66 13.70 -17.24
CA LEU A 139 -18.05 14.88 -18.01
C LEU A 139 -18.31 14.49 -19.47
N ILE A 140 -19.57 14.54 -19.86
CA ILE A 140 -20.05 14.04 -21.14
C ILE A 140 -20.38 15.22 -22.05
N PHE A 141 -19.98 15.15 -23.32
CA PHE A 141 -20.32 16.14 -24.34
C PHE A 141 -21.08 15.48 -25.51
N SER A 142 -22.06 16.20 -26.06
CA SER A 142 -22.90 15.72 -27.16
C SER A 142 -22.11 15.74 -28.48
N GLY A 143 -22.19 14.66 -29.27
CA GLY A 143 -21.95 14.58 -30.72
C GLY A 143 -20.91 15.48 -31.40
N GLY A 144 -20.00 14.88 -32.16
CA GLY A 144 -19.05 15.59 -33.04
C GLY A 144 -17.95 14.65 -33.50
N ASN A 145 -16.90 15.20 -34.13
CA ASN A 145 -15.68 14.44 -34.35
C ASN A 145 -15.01 14.23 -32.97
N SER A 146 -15.20 13.05 -32.39
CA SER A 146 -14.71 12.67 -31.05
C SER A 146 -13.20 12.89 -30.92
N GLU A 147 -12.45 12.59 -31.96
CA GLU A 147 -10.99 12.75 -31.99
C GLU A 147 -10.58 14.23 -31.94
N GLU A 148 -11.14 15.08 -32.81
CA GLU A 148 -10.86 16.52 -32.83
C GLU A 148 -11.23 17.20 -31.51
N ASN A 149 -12.39 16.83 -30.94
CA ASN A 149 -12.83 17.39 -29.67
C ASN A 149 -11.94 16.94 -28.50
N THR A 150 -11.49 15.68 -28.53
CA THR A 150 -10.51 15.16 -27.55
C THR A 150 -9.19 15.91 -27.66
N LYS A 151 -8.65 16.07 -28.88
CA LYS A 151 -7.43 16.86 -29.12
C LYS A 151 -7.58 18.29 -28.57
N TRP A 152 -8.68 18.96 -28.90
CA TRP A 152 -8.96 20.32 -28.39
C TRP A 152 -9.04 20.37 -26.86
N MET A 153 -9.68 19.39 -26.23
CA MET A 153 -9.82 19.33 -24.78
C MET A 153 -8.48 19.07 -24.09
N VAL A 154 -7.64 18.18 -24.61
CA VAL A 154 -6.29 17.95 -24.08
C VAL A 154 -5.44 19.21 -24.19
N GLU A 155 -5.47 19.91 -25.34
CA GLU A 155 -4.79 21.21 -25.50
C GLU A 155 -5.29 22.24 -24.47
N HIS A 156 -6.60 22.25 -24.23
CA HIS A 156 -7.20 23.12 -23.22
C HIS A 156 -6.73 22.78 -21.81
N LEU A 157 -6.75 21.50 -21.43
CA LEU A 157 -6.32 21.02 -20.12
C LEU A 157 -4.82 21.24 -19.89
N ASN A 158 -3.98 21.01 -20.90
CA ASN A 158 -2.54 21.25 -20.82
C ASN A 158 -2.26 22.73 -20.51
N VAL A 159 -2.95 23.67 -21.17
CA VAL A 159 -2.84 25.11 -20.88
C VAL A 159 -3.35 25.46 -19.48
N VAL A 160 -4.45 24.86 -19.04
CA VAL A 160 -5.11 25.20 -17.78
C VAL A 160 -4.39 24.62 -16.56
N PHE A 161 -3.86 23.40 -16.65
CA PHE A 161 -3.20 22.71 -15.54
C PHE A 161 -1.67 22.74 -15.61
N SER A 162 -1.08 23.05 -16.77
CA SER A 162 0.38 22.93 -16.98
C SER A 162 0.90 21.51 -16.64
N SER A 163 0.08 20.50 -16.94
CA SER A 163 0.37 19.09 -16.69
C SER A 163 0.84 18.40 -17.97
N PRO A 164 1.91 17.58 -17.91
CA PRO A 164 2.28 16.68 -18.99
C PRO A 164 1.23 15.59 -19.21
N ILE A 165 1.27 14.94 -20.37
CA ILE A 165 0.47 13.75 -20.64
C ILE A 165 1.14 12.57 -19.94
N GLY A 166 0.42 11.87 -19.07
CA GLY A 166 0.95 10.74 -18.30
C GLY A 166 1.01 9.47 -19.13
N SER A 167 -0.16 9.00 -19.56
CA SER A 167 -0.29 7.79 -20.39
C SER A 167 -1.07 8.06 -21.69
N VAL A 168 -0.69 7.31 -22.73
CA VAL A 168 -1.34 7.33 -24.04
C VAL A 168 -1.79 5.92 -24.38
N TYR A 169 -3.07 5.75 -24.66
CA TYR A 169 -3.65 4.57 -25.29
C TYR A 169 -4.06 4.96 -26.71
N LEU A 170 -3.59 4.21 -27.70
CA LEU A 170 -3.83 4.49 -29.11
C LEU A 170 -4.32 3.22 -29.81
N ASP A 171 -5.51 3.31 -30.39
CA ASP A 171 -5.98 2.36 -31.38
C ASP A 171 -5.26 2.64 -32.72
N MET A 172 -4.36 1.75 -33.08
CA MET A 172 -3.49 1.83 -34.26
C MET A 172 -4.23 1.57 -35.58
N SER A 173 -5.55 1.31 -35.51
CA SER A 173 -6.44 1.34 -36.68
C SER A 173 -6.83 2.77 -37.09
N VAL A 174 -6.59 3.76 -36.22
CA VAL A 174 -6.85 5.19 -36.46
C VAL A 174 -5.61 5.86 -37.07
N ASP A 175 -5.79 7.04 -37.66
CA ASP A 175 -4.76 7.82 -38.37
C ASP A 175 -3.51 8.13 -37.53
N ILE A 176 -2.34 8.00 -38.15
CA ILE A 176 -0.98 8.18 -37.62
C ILE A 176 -0.73 9.63 -37.17
N GLY A 177 -1.50 10.59 -37.68
CA GLY A 177 -1.40 12.02 -37.33
C GLY A 177 -1.61 12.33 -35.84
N ALA A 178 -2.08 11.38 -35.02
CA ALA A 178 -2.09 11.51 -33.57
C ALA A 178 -0.68 11.72 -32.98
N MET A 179 0.35 11.13 -33.58
CA MET A 179 1.71 11.18 -33.04
C MET A 179 2.41 12.53 -33.25
N ASP A 180 2.28 13.12 -34.44
CA ASP A 180 2.72 14.51 -34.69
C ASP A 180 2.08 15.51 -33.73
N TRP A 181 0.84 15.22 -33.31
CA TRP A 181 0.14 16.04 -32.34
C TRP A 181 0.62 15.80 -30.90
N LEU A 182 0.83 14.55 -30.48
CA LEU A 182 1.33 14.20 -29.14
C LEU A 182 2.71 14.79 -28.84
N GLN A 183 3.61 14.80 -29.83
CA GLN A 183 4.97 15.34 -29.66
C GLN A 183 5.01 16.85 -29.40
N LYS A 184 3.94 17.60 -29.69
CA LYS A 184 3.86 19.04 -29.38
C LYS A 184 3.84 19.32 -27.88
N PHE A 185 3.43 18.35 -27.06
CA PHE A 185 3.30 18.53 -25.62
C PHE A 185 4.58 18.19 -24.87
N GLN A 186 5.27 17.13 -25.29
CA GLN A 186 6.47 16.65 -24.61
C GLN A 186 7.26 15.66 -25.49
N PRO A 187 8.59 15.55 -25.29
CA PRO A 187 9.43 14.65 -26.08
C PRO A 187 9.30 13.17 -25.68
N SER A 188 8.84 12.89 -24.46
CA SER A 188 8.82 11.54 -23.88
C SER A 188 7.57 11.30 -23.03
N PHE A 189 7.12 10.05 -22.98
CA PHE A 189 5.95 9.62 -22.19
C PHE A 189 6.35 8.54 -21.18
N ASP A 190 5.63 8.45 -20.07
CA ASP A 190 5.87 7.40 -19.09
C ASP A 190 5.29 6.06 -19.56
N PHE A 191 4.06 6.08 -20.05
CA PHE A 191 3.31 4.89 -20.45
C PHE A 191 2.68 5.05 -21.83
N PHE A 192 2.81 4.03 -22.69
CA PHE A 192 2.16 3.99 -24.00
C PHE A 192 1.56 2.60 -24.27
N TRP A 193 0.32 2.56 -24.73
CA TRP A 193 -0.37 1.35 -25.14
C TRP A 193 -0.93 1.49 -26.56
N GLY A 194 -0.35 0.75 -27.52
CA GLY A 194 -0.89 0.58 -28.87
C GLY A 194 -1.71 -0.71 -29.00
N VAL A 195 -2.91 -0.64 -29.58
CA VAL A 195 -3.74 -1.83 -29.87
C VAL A 195 -4.31 -1.81 -31.28
N GLY A 196 -4.78 -2.97 -31.74
CA GLY A 196 -5.65 -3.06 -32.92
C GLY A 196 -4.91 -3.38 -34.22
N GLN A 197 -5.63 -3.31 -35.34
CA GLN A 197 -5.08 -3.57 -36.66
C GLN A 197 -4.31 -2.34 -37.15
N VAL A 198 -3.05 -2.52 -37.53
CA VAL A 198 -2.21 -1.43 -38.01
C VAL A 198 -2.68 -0.98 -39.39
N CYS A 199 -3.04 0.30 -39.51
CA CYS A 199 -3.51 0.89 -40.77
C CYS A 199 -2.40 1.07 -41.81
N SER A 200 -1.14 1.22 -41.38
CA SER A 200 0.04 1.37 -42.25
C SER A 200 1.35 1.01 -41.54
N ASN A 201 2.18 0.21 -42.23
CA ASN A 201 3.51 -0.19 -41.77
C ASN A 201 4.50 0.99 -41.69
N SER A 202 4.39 1.97 -42.59
CA SER A 202 5.20 3.20 -42.50
C SER A 202 4.81 4.05 -41.30
N GLY A 203 3.52 4.05 -40.96
CA GLY A 203 3.01 4.63 -39.74
C GLY A 203 3.61 4.00 -38.49
N LEU A 204 3.49 2.69 -38.35
CA LEU A 204 4.07 1.96 -37.22
C LEU A 204 5.58 2.23 -37.09
N SER A 205 6.32 2.22 -38.20
CA SER A 205 7.77 2.52 -38.20
C SER A 205 8.06 3.94 -37.72
N PHE A 206 7.28 4.92 -38.18
CA PHE A 206 7.38 6.31 -37.72
C PHE A 206 7.12 6.41 -36.22
N ILE A 207 6.06 5.76 -35.74
CA ILE A 207 5.68 5.77 -34.32
C ILE A 207 6.79 5.17 -33.45
N LEU A 208 7.29 3.97 -33.77
CA LEU A 208 8.34 3.31 -32.97
C LEU A 208 9.66 4.09 -32.96
N SER A 209 10.05 4.69 -34.09
CA SER A 209 11.29 5.49 -34.17
C SER A 209 11.21 6.85 -33.47
N ASN A 210 10.00 7.35 -33.23
CA ASN A 210 9.77 8.68 -32.65
C ASN A 210 9.20 8.65 -31.23
N LEU A 211 8.82 7.47 -30.73
CA LEU A 211 8.33 7.26 -29.37
C LEU A 211 9.50 7.17 -28.39
N GLN A 212 9.54 8.07 -27.41
CA GLN A 212 10.42 7.92 -26.25
C GLN A 212 9.60 7.55 -25.03
N ILE A 213 9.70 6.29 -24.59
CA ILE A 213 8.95 5.76 -23.46
C ILE A 213 9.88 5.47 -22.29
N LYS A 214 9.54 6.00 -21.11
CA LYS A 214 10.39 5.88 -19.91
C LYS A 214 10.10 4.63 -19.09
N LYS A 215 8.83 4.30 -18.87
CA LYS A 215 8.43 3.20 -17.98
C LYS A 215 7.97 2.01 -18.79
N GLU A 216 6.85 2.12 -19.51
CA GLU A 216 6.24 0.95 -20.11
C GLU A 216 5.65 1.21 -21.50
N LEU A 217 6.04 0.36 -22.45
CA LEU A 217 5.48 0.31 -23.79
C LEU A 217 4.75 -1.02 -23.97
N ARG A 218 3.42 -0.96 -24.16
CA ARG A 218 2.57 -2.11 -24.48
C ARG A 218 2.09 -2.03 -25.92
N LEU A 219 2.29 -3.09 -26.68
CA LEU A 219 1.84 -3.21 -28.07
C LEU A 219 1.07 -4.51 -28.23
N ASP A 220 -0.20 -4.43 -28.64
CA ASP A 220 -1.01 -5.59 -29.02
C ASP A 220 -1.56 -5.35 -30.42
N LEU A 221 -0.73 -5.56 -31.43
CA LEU A 221 -0.96 -5.10 -32.80
C LEU A 221 -1.22 -6.28 -33.73
N ASP A 222 -2.19 -6.13 -34.64
CA ASP A 222 -2.34 -7.03 -35.78
C ASP A 222 -1.63 -6.39 -36.98
N VAL A 223 -0.51 -7.00 -37.39
CA VAL A 223 0.40 -6.47 -38.41
C VAL A 223 0.67 -7.54 -39.46
N SER A 224 0.36 -7.19 -40.72
CA SER A 224 0.58 -8.04 -41.88
C SER A 224 1.77 -7.56 -42.71
N ASP A 225 2.56 -8.50 -43.23
CA ASP A 225 3.66 -8.25 -44.16
C ASP A 225 4.66 -7.17 -43.68
N PHE A 226 5.05 -7.24 -42.40
CA PHE A 226 5.96 -6.30 -41.76
C PHE A 226 7.00 -7.00 -40.88
N GLN A 227 8.21 -6.45 -40.84
CA GLN A 227 9.26 -6.83 -39.91
C GLN A 227 9.98 -5.56 -39.42
N TYR A 228 10.14 -5.43 -38.11
CA TYR A 228 10.82 -4.32 -37.48
C TYR A 228 12.14 -4.77 -36.87
N ASN A 229 13.21 -4.04 -37.18
CA ASN A 229 14.59 -4.42 -36.84
C ASN A 229 15.32 -3.39 -35.98
N ASP A 230 14.74 -2.21 -35.77
CA ASP A 230 15.37 -1.15 -35.00
C ASP A 230 15.07 -1.28 -33.50
N ALA A 231 15.78 -0.52 -32.68
CA ALA A 231 15.62 -0.53 -31.23
C ALA A 231 14.23 -0.05 -30.77
N ILE A 232 13.66 -0.72 -29.76
CA ILE A 232 12.41 -0.36 -29.10
C ILE A 232 12.68 -0.18 -27.60
N ASN A 233 13.07 1.04 -27.23
CA ASN A 233 13.52 1.35 -25.88
C ASN A 233 12.38 1.76 -24.94
N ALA A 234 12.32 1.08 -23.80
CA ALA A 234 11.47 1.33 -22.63
C ALA A 234 12.04 0.57 -21.43
N HIS A 235 11.72 0.94 -20.19
CA HIS A 235 12.11 0.10 -19.05
C HIS A 235 11.45 -1.29 -19.14
N THR A 236 10.15 -1.33 -19.37
CA THR A 236 9.37 -2.54 -19.65
C THR A 236 8.82 -2.50 -21.08
N LEU A 237 9.21 -3.48 -21.89
CA LEU A 237 8.69 -3.71 -23.23
C LEU A 237 7.73 -4.91 -23.21
N TYR A 238 6.49 -4.69 -23.62
CA TYR A 238 5.48 -5.73 -23.71
C TYR A 238 4.87 -5.73 -25.11
N VAL A 239 5.09 -6.79 -25.87
CA VAL A 239 4.57 -6.94 -27.24
C VAL A 239 3.81 -8.25 -27.35
N LYS A 240 2.51 -8.18 -27.61
CA LYS A 240 1.65 -9.31 -27.94
C LYS A 240 1.38 -9.31 -29.44
N ARG A 241 1.17 -10.49 -30.03
CA ARG A 241 1.13 -10.67 -31.49
C ARG A 241 2.42 -10.14 -32.14
N ALA A 242 3.56 -10.58 -31.61
CA ALA A 242 4.88 -10.07 -31.96
C ALA A 242 5.51 -10.71 -33.21
N ASN A 243 4.70 -11.23 -34.15
CA ASN A 243 5.18 -11.90 -35.37
C ASN A 243 5.98 -10.98 -36.31
N TRP A 244 5.90 -9.67 -36.08
CA TRP A 244 6.57 -8.61 -36.83
C TRP A 244 7.81 -8.02 -36.14
N ILE A 245 8.17 -8.50 -34.94
CA ILE A 245 9.41 -8.11 -34.24
C ILE A 245 10.50 -9.14 -34.54
N THR A 246 11.68 -8.66 -34.94
CA THR A 246 12.85 -9.53 -35.13
C THR A 246 13.77 -9.55 -33.92
N MET A 247 14.67 -10.54 -33.88
CA MET A 247 15.72 -10.59 -32.87
C MET A 247 16.69 -9.41 -32.95
N ASP A 248 16.91 -8.86 -34.14
CA ASP A 248 17.81 -7.71 -34.29
C ASP A 248 17.23 -6.48 -33.57
N ALA A 249 15.91 -6.28 -33.62
CA ALA A 249 15.24 -5.27 -32.81
C ALA A 249 15.45 -5.49 -31.31
N ILE A 250 15.33 -6.74 -30.83
CA ILE A 250 15.59 -7.08 -29.43
C ILE A 250 17.03 -6.75 -29.05
N PHE A 251 18.03 -7.17 -29.84
CA PHE A 251 19.44 -6.91 -29.56
C PHE A 251 19.80 -5.43 -29.59
N ALA A 252 19.14 -4.64 -30.45
CA ALA A 252 19.31 -3.20 -30.52
C ALA A 252 18.69 -2.45 -29.34
N SER A 253 17.81 -3.10 -28.56
CA SER A 253 17.05 -2.47 -27.47
C SER A 253 17.74 -2.58 -26.12
N GLU A 254 17.59 -1.55 -25.29
CA GLU A 254 18.07 -1.48 -23.91
C GLU A 254 16.90 -1.45 -22.93
N ASN A 255 16.30 -2.62 -22.68
CA ASN A 255 15.18 -2.78 -21.73
C ASN A 255 15.59 -3.53 -20.47
N THR A 256 14.91 -3.28 -19.35
CA THR A 256 15.05 -4.06 -18.11
C THR A 256 14.19 -5.31 -18.12
N GLN A 257 12.98 -5.19 -18.67
CA GLN A 257 12.02 -6.29 -18.77
C GLN A 257 11.47 -6.37 -20.19
N ILE A 258 11.45 -7.59 -20.75
CA ILE A 258 10.99 -7.85 -22.10
C ILE A 258 9.97 -8.99 -22.08
N TYR A 259 8.79 -8.73 -22.61
CA TYR A 259 7.71 -9.69 -22.79
C TYR A 259 7.30 -9.72 -24.26
N VAL A 260 7.50 -10.84 -24.94
CA VAL A 260 7.24 -10.96 -26.38
C VAL A 260 6.39 -12.21 -26.65
N PHE A 261 5.11 -12.02 -26.93
CA PHE A 261 4.16 -13.11 -27.14
C PHE A 261 3.90 -13.33 -28.62
N THR A 262 3.92 -14.60 -29.01
CA THR A 262 3.80 -15.11 -30.38
C THR A 262 4.79 -14.50 -31.39
N PRO A 263 6.11 -14.47 -31.11
CA PRO A 263 7.10 -14.00 -32.07
C PRO A 263 7.41 -15.07 -33.14
N CYS A 264 8.08 -14.62 -34.19
CA CYS A 264 8.67 -15.49 -35.22
C CYS A 264 10.06 -16.04 -34.85
N PHE A 265 10.45 -15.96 -33.57
CA PHE A 265 11.76 -16.44 -33.11
C PHE A 265 11.92 -17.95 -33.31
N THR A 266 13.09 -18.33 -33.78
CA THR A 266 13.53 -19.72 -33.89
C THR A 266 14.25 -20.17 -32.61
N PRO A 267 14.41 -21.48 -32.37
CA PRO A 267 15.26 -21.95 -31.27
C PRO A 267 16.71 -21.44 -31.37
N GLY A 268 17.25 -21.32 -32.59
CA GLY A 268 18.57 -20.74 -32.84
C GLY A 268 18.69 -19.27 -32.45
N ASP A 269 17.62 -18.50 -32.62
CA ASP A 269 17.54 -17.11 -32.17
C ASP A 269 17.64 -16.99 -30.63
N LEU A 270 16.92 -17.86 -29.91
CA LEU A 270 16.99 -17.92 -28.45
C LEU A 270 18.35 -18.40 -27.95
N ASN A 271 18.97 -19.36 -28.65
CA ASN A 271 20.35 -19.78 -28.38
C ASN A 271 21.34 -18.61 -28.52
N LYS A 272 21.19 -17.81 -29.58
CA LYS A 272 21.98 -16.59 -29.78
C LYS A 272 21.75 -15.59 -28.66
N LEU A 273 20.50 -15.34 -28.27
CA LEU A 273 20.15 -14.44 -27.16
C LEU A 273 20.87 -14.82 -25.86
N LEU A 274 20.82 -16.10 -25.49
CA LEU A 274 21.48 -16.58 -24.28
C LEU A 274 23.00 -16.38 -24.33
N LYS A 275 23.62 -16.67 -25.48
CA LYS A 275 25.08 -16.49 -25.67
C LYS A 275 25.50 -15.04 -25.60
N GLU A 276 24.78 -14.13 -26.26
CA GLU A 276 25.06 -12.70 -26.22
C GLU A 276 24.87 -12.15 -24.81
N TRP A 277 23.80 -12.55 -24.10
CA TRP A 277 23.56 -12.16 -22.70
C TRP A 277 24.68 -12.65 -21.76
N MET A 278 25.11 -13.91 -21.90
CA MET A 278 26.27 -14.44 -21.17
C MET A 278 27.57 -13.69 -21.50
N GLY A 279 27.67 -13.15 -22.73
CA GLY A 279 28.74 -12.27 -23.18
C GLY A 279 28.66 -10.83 -22.64
N GLY A 280 27.59 -10.48 -21.92
CA GLY A 280 27.39 -9.17 -21.30
C GLY A 280 26.51 -8.20 -22.09
N TRP A 281 25.79 -8.67 -23.11
CA TRP A 281 24.73 -7.90 -23.76
C TRP A 281 23.62 -7.53 -22.76
N ASN A 282 23.14 -6.28 -22.85
CA ASN A 282 22.09 -5.69 -22.02
C ASN A 282 22.25 -5.99 -20.51
N LYS A 283 23.21 -5.32 -19.86
CA LYS A 283 23.53 -5.49 -18.43
C LYS A 283 22.39 -5.15 -17.47
N ASN A 284 21.36 -4.47 -17.95
CA ASN A 284 20.20 -4.05 -17.16
C ASN A 284 19.02 -5.02 -17.32
N LEU A 285 19.13 -6.05 -18.17
CA LEU A 285 18.06 -7.03 -18.37
C LEU A 285 17.88 -7.90 -17.12
N GLU A 286 16.74 -7.74 -16.47
CA GLU A 286 16.31 -8.51 -15.29
C GLU A 286 15.33 -9.63 -15.65
N PHE A 287 14.56 -9.45 -16.73
CA PHE A 287 13.51 -10.39 -17.12
C PHE A 287 13.32 -10.46 -18.64
N PHE A 288 13.24 -11.67 -19.19
CA PHE A 288 12.91 -11.93 -20.60
C PHE A 288 11.93 -13.09 -20.67
N GLU A 289 10.78 -12.87 -21.31
CA GLU A 289 9.75 -13.88 -21.51
C GLU A 289 9.28 -13.89 -22.96
N THR A 290 9.20 -15.10 -23.52
CA THR A 290 8.68 -15.31 -24.87
C THR A 290 7.72 -16.49 -24.89
N TRP A 291 6.65 -16.38 -25.68
CA TRP A 291 5.62 -17.40 -25.79
C TRP A 291 5.36 -17.74 -27.24
N LYS A 292 5.29 -19.03 -27.56
CA LYS A 292 4.85 -19.51 -28.87
C LYS A 292 3.92 -20.70 -28.68
N THR A 293 2.80 -20.72 -29.39
CA THR A 293 1.91 -21.89 -29.41
C THR A 293 2.64 -23.04 -30.11
N VAL A 294 2.67 -24.20 -29.48
CA VAL A 294 3.22 -25.44 -30.05
C VAL A 294 2.09 -26.46 -30.09
N ASP A 295 1.87 -27.09 -31.25
CA ASP A 295 0.73 -27.97 -31.49
C ASP A 295 0.81 -29.32 -30.74
N ASP A 296 1.99 -29.72 -30.25
CA ASP A 296 2.19 -30.97 -29.51
C ASP A 296 3.17 -30.78 -28.34
N MET A 297 2.77 -31.24 -27.15
CA MET A 297 3.58 -31.21 -25.92
C MET A 297 4.80 -32.15 -26.02
N LYS A 298 4.85 -33.08 -26.99
CA LYS A 298 5.92 -34.07 -27.12
C LYS A 298 7.29 -33.52 -27.56
N ASN A 299 7.37 -32.30 -28.11
CA ASN A 299 8.60 -31.76 -28.72
C ASN A 299 9.37 -30.73 -27.87
N TRP A 300 8.98 -30.45 -26.62
CA TRP A 300 9.64 -29.39 -25.84
C TRP A 300 11.11 -29.69 -25.49
N ARG A 301 11.47 -30.98 -25.33
CA ARG A 301 12.85 -31.39 -25.04
C ARG A 301 13.78 -31.15 -26.22
N GLU A 302 13.33 -31.50 -27.43
CA GLU A 302 14.08 -31.25 -28.68
C GLU A 302 14.29 -29.74 -28.90
N LEU A 303 13.25 -28.94 -28.64
CA LEU A 303 13.35 -27.48 -28.67
C LEU A 303 14.34 -26.96 -27.63
N LEU A 304 14.30 -27.48 -26.40
CA LEU A 304 15.25 -27.09 -25.36
C LEU A 304 16.70 -27.46 -25.75
N GLU A 305 16.93 -28.65 -26.29
CA GLU A 305 18.26 -29.08 -26.78
C GLU A 305 18.79 -28.14 -27.86
N GLU A 306 17.93 -27.67 -28.77
CA GLU A 306 18.32 -26.70 -29.79
C GLU A 306 18.62 -25.32 -29.20
N ILE A 307 17.75 -24.81 -28.32
CA ILE A 307 17.93 -23.51 -27.63
C ILE A 307 19.19 -23.52 -26.77
N THR A 308 19.53 -24.64 -26.15
CA THR A 308 20.67 -24.74 -25.22
C THR A 308 21.94 -25.30 -25.87
N LYS A 309 21.94 -25.51 -27.19
CA LYS A 309 23.07 -26.08 -27.91
C LYS A 309 24.37 -25.31 -27.70
N GLY A 310 25.35 -25.99 -27.10
CA GLY A 310 26.67 -25.43 -26.79
C GLY A 310 26.66 -24.41 -25.65
N ILE A 311 25.63 -24.42 -24.81
CA ILE A 311 25.55 -23.63 -23.57
C ILE A 311 25.64 -24.63 -22.41
N GLU A 312 26.54 -24.37 -21.46
CA GLU A 312 26.55 -25.13 -20.22
C GLU A 312 25.43 -24.58 -19.32
N TYR A 313 24.42 -25.41 -19.06
CA TYR A 313 23.31 -25.08 -18.17
C TYR A 313 23.05 -26.24 -17.23
N ARG A 314 22.37 -25.94 -16.13
CA ARG A 314 21.82 -26.93 -15.21
C ARG A 314 20.32 -26.72 -15.13
N GLU A 315 19.56 -27.80 -15.01
CA GLU A 315 18.13 -27.69 -14.78
C GLU A 315 17.90 -26.88 -13.49
N PHE A 316 17.18 -25.77 -13.60
CA PHE A 316 16.74 -25.03 -12.43
C PHE A 316 15.60 -25.81 -11.80
N ASN A 317 15.94 -26.81 -10.98
CA ASN A 317 14.97 -27.35 -10.06
C ASN A 317 14.70 -26.25 -9.03
N SER A 318 13.45 -25.79 -8.92
CA SER A 318 13.06 -24.84 -7.89
C SER A 318 13.49 -25.31 -6.49
N GLU A 319 13.70 -26.64 -6.31
CA GLU A 319 14.23 -27.31 -5.13
C GLU A 319 15.74 -27.12 -4.85
N GLU A 320 16.56 -26.92 -5.89
CA GLU A 320 18.04 -26.92 -5.84
C GLU A 320 18.69 -25.53 -5.99
N ASN A 321 17.92 -24.44 -5.83
CA ASN A 321 18.52 -23.10 -5.81
C ASN A 321 19.46 -22.91 -4.58
N PRO A 322 20.75 -22.60 -4.76
CA PRO A 322 21.68 -22.28 -3.66
C PRO A 322 21.33 -20.98 -2.91
N GLU A 323 20.36 -20.20 -3.37
CA GLU A 323 19.85 -19.02 -2.65
C GLU A 323 18.77 -19.33 -1.60
N ARG A 324 18.44 -20.61 -1.40
CA ARG A 324 17.55 -21.01 -0.32
C ARG A 324 18.24 -20.86 1.04
N PRO A 325 17.58 -20.21 2.02
CA PRO A 325 17.90 -20.39 3.43
C PRO A 325 18.05 -21.88 3.80
N LYS A 326 17.33 -22.81 3.14
CA LYS A 326 17.55 -24.27 3.23
C LYS A 326 19.00 -24.67 3.13
N THR A 327 19.57 -24.47 1.95
CA THR A 327 20.84 -25.08 1.56
C THR A 327 21.95 -24.47 2.38
N ILE A 328 21.85 -23.18 2.71
CA ILE A 328 22.82 -22.52 3.55
C ILE A 328 22.68 -22.92 5.03
N ILE A 329 21.46 -23.05 5.56
CA ILE A 329 21.22 -23.55 6.92
C ILE A 329 21.76 -24.97 6.99
N ASP A 330 21.35 -25.85 6.08
CA ASP A 330 21.79 -27.23 5.98
C ASP A 330 23.33 -27.33 5.89
N PHE A 331 23.94 -26.62 4.94
CA PHE A 331 25.39 -26.55 4.77
C PHE A 331 26.11 -26.04 6.02
N SER A 332 25.59 -24.98 6.63
CA SER A 332 26.19 -24.38 7.84
C SER A 332 26.15 -25.31 9.05
N LEU A 333 25.23 -26.28 9.09
CA LEU A 333 25.07 -27.25 10.17
C LEU A 333 25.99 -28.48 10.03
N ILE A 334 26.71 -28.64 8.91
CA ILE A 334 27.60 -29.79 8.66
C ILE A 334 28.84 -29.77 9.57
N SER A 335 29.52 -28.61 9.70
CA SER A 335 30.76 -28.49 10.48
C SER A 335 31.06 -27.06 10.91
N LYS A 336 32.03 -26.89 11.82
CA LYS A 336 32.58 -25.56 12.16
C LYS A 336 33.15 -24.82 10.94
N ARG A 337 33.75 -25.55 9.98
CA ARG A 337 34.31 -24.97 8.75
C ARG A 337 33.20 -24.47 7.83
N THR A 338 32.16 -25.26 7.60
CA THR A 338 31.04 -24.88 6.73
C THR A 338 30.20 -23.77 7.35
N LYS A 339 30.01 -23.73 8.67
CA LYS A 339 29.42 -22.57 9.38
C LYS A 339 30.18 -21.27 9.09
N ARG A 340 31.52 -21.31 9.19
CA ARG A 340 32.36 -20.14 8.89
C ARG A 340 32.20 -19.69 7.44
N LEU A 341 32.27 -20.62 6.48
CA LEU A 341 32.07 -20.32 5.06
C LEU A 341 30.65 -19.77 4.79
N ALA A 342 29.64 -20.31 5.45
CA ALA A 342 28.27 -19.85 5.29
C ALA A 342 28.10 -18.38 5.72
N SER A 343 28.77 -18.00 6.81
CA SER A 343 28.76 -16.64 7.38
C SER A 343 29.54 -15.59 6.57
N THR A 344 30.40 -16.00 5.62
CA THR A 344 31.16 -15.04 4.79
C THR A 344 30.39 -14.57 3.57
N VAL A 345 29.33 -15.28 3.18
CA VAL A 345 28.54 -14.93 2.00
C VAL A 345 27.55 -13.81 2.36
N ARG A 346 27.58 -12.71 1.59
CA ARG A 346 26.64 -11.60 1.74
C ARG A 346 25.26 -11.99 1.21
N ARG A 347 24.21 -11.69 1.97
CA ARG A 347 22.80 -11.99 1.63
C ARG A 347 21.88 -10.89 2.14
N GLN A 348 20.66 -10.85 1.62
CA GLN A 348 19.58 -10.06 2.21
C GLN A 348 19.29 -10.55 3.63
N GLN A 349 18.99 -9.62 4.54
CA GLN A 349 18.62 -9.96 5.89
C GLN A 349 17.27 -10.68 5.92
N ILE A 350 17.20 -11.74 6.70
CA ILE A 350 15.96 -12.49 6.95
C ILE A 350 15.36 -11.99 8.27
N GLY A 351 14.06 -12.19 8.48
CA GLY A 351 13.48 -12.00 9.81
C GLY A 351 13.55 -13.30 10.59
N ILE A 352 14.09 -13.26 11.82
CA ILE A 352 14.07 -14.40 12.74
C ILE A 352 12.96 -14.14 13.76
N ASN A 353 11.96 -15.01 13.80
CA ASN A 353 10.86 -14.95 14.78
C ASN A 353 10.93 -16.18 15.67
N ILE A 354 10.73 -16.01 16.97
CA ILE A 354 10.93 -17.08 17.96
C ILE A 354 9.64 -17.23 18.76
N GLN A 355 9.23 -18.47 19.00
CA GLN A 355 8.11 -18.80 19.87
C GLN A 355 8.59 -19.75 20.97
N PHE A 356 8.62 -19.27 22.20
CA PHE A 356 8.97 -20.04 23.40
C PHE A 356 7.70 -20.60 24.04
N GLN A 357 7.46 -21.89 23.87
CA GLN A 357 6.34 -22.63 24.46
C GLN A 357 6.81 -24.04 24.86
N SER A 358 5.89 -24.89 25.32
CA SER A 358 6.16 -26.33 25.55
C SER A 358 6.90 -26.98 24.37
N ARG A 359 6.57 -26.54 23.15
CA ARG A 359 7.30 -26.80 21.90
C ARG A 359 7.79 -25.48 21.32
N SER A 360 9.09 -25.20 21.46
CA SER A 360 9.65 -23.94 20.97
C SER A 360 9.91 -24.00 19.46
N LEU A 361 9.60 -22.91 18.76
CA LEU A 361 9.59 -22.81 17.30
C LEU A 361 10.42 -21.60 16.86
N ILE A 362 11.08 -21.70 15.71
CA ILE A 362 11.73 -20.56 15.05
C ILE A 362 11.15 -20.45 13.64
N TYR A 363 10.62 -19.28 13.30
CA TYR A 363 10.14 -18.96 11.96
C TYR A 363 11.10 -18.00 11.28
N LEU A 364 11.35 -18.22 9.99
CA LEU A 364 12.12 -17.26 9.18
C LEU A 364 11.22 -16.62 8.12
N THR A 365 11.12 -15.29 8.14
CA THR A 365 10.47 -14.51 7.08
C THR A 365 11.49 -14.10 6.03
N LEU A 366 11.23 -14.41 4.76
CA LEU A 366 12.15 -14.21 3.65
C LEU A 366 11.61 -13.11 2.72
N PRO A 367 12.25 -11.93 2.64
CA PRO A 367 11.75 -10.84 1.81
C PRO A 367 11.61 -11.22 0.32
N SER A 368 12.48 -12.09 -0.18
CA SER A 368 12.46 -12.54 -1.59
C SER A 368 11.41 -13.63 -1.87
N TYR A 369 10.77 -14.18 -0.83
CA TYR A 369 9.81 -15.29 -0.95
C TYR A 369 8.69 -15.13 0.09
N PRO A 370 7.80 -14.13 -0.08
CA PRO A 370 6.71 -13.88 0.87
C PRO A 370 5.74 -15.06 0.99
N ASP A 371 5.62 -15.89 -0.05
CA ASP A 371 4.71 -17.04 -0.10
C ASP A 371 5.31 -18.34 0.48
N LYS A 372 6.45 -18.27 1.17
CA LYS A 372 7.14 -19.44 1.74
C LYS A 372 7.63 -19.18 3.16
N GLU A 373 7.31 -20.09 4.07
CA GLU A 373 7.75 -20.02 5.47
C GLU A 373 8.75 -21.12 5.82
N TRP A 374 9.79 -20.73 6.57
CA TRP A 374 10.71 -21.68 7.19
C TRP A 374 10.32 -21.89 8.63
N LEU A 375 10.11 -23.15 9.00
CA LEU A 375 9.78 -23.57 10.36
C LEU A 375 10.91 -24.45 10.88
N ILE A 376 11.65 -23.99 11.88
CA ILE A 376 12.60 -24.84 12.59
C ILE A 376 11.91 -25.26 13.90
N LEU A 377 11.72 -26.57 14.05
CA LEU A 377 11.06 -27.17 15.19
C LEU A 377 12.09 -27.80 16.13
N SER A 378 11.95 -27.51 17.42
CA SER A 378 12.53 -28.38 18.45
C SER A 378 11.45 -29.40 18.88
N LEU A 379 11.57 -30.63 18.34
CA LEU A 379 10.92 -31.91 18.67
C LEU A 379 9.62 -32.37 17.96
N ASP A 380 9.71 -33.55 17.34
CA ASP A 380 9.01 -34.81 17.68
C ASP A 380 9.93 -35.98 17.22
N ASP A 381 9.63 -37.26 17.56
CA ASP A 381 10.49 -38.43 17.32
C ASP A 381 11.08 -38.44 15.89
N VAL A 382 12.36 -38.07 15.77
CA VAL A 382 13.09 -38.20 14.50
C VAL A 382 13.14 -39.67 14.09
N ASP A 383 12.85 -40.59 15.03
CA ASP A 383 12.85 -42.03 14.81
C ASP A 383 11.83 -42.52 13.79
N GLU A 384 10.66 -41.87 13.68
CA GLU A 384 9.60 -42.24 12.73
C GLU A 384 9.83 -41.71 11.30
N ARG A 385 10.90 -40.94 11.06
CA ARG A 385 11.15 -40.26 9.77
C ARG A 385 12.08 -41.04 8.85
N PRO A 386 11.80 -41.07 7.52
CA PRO A 386 12.54 -41.91 6.58
C PRO A 386 13.97 -41.42 6.30
N ILE A 387 14.23 -40.10 6.38
CA ILE A 387 15.55 -39.51 6.07
C ILE A 387 16.06 -38.74 7.30
N LYS A 388 17.23 -39.16 7.81
CA LYS A 388 17.85 -38.61 9.03
C LYS A 388 19.29 -38.22 8.76
N HIS A 389 19.70 -37.05 9.25
CA HIS A 389 21.06 -36.53 9.12
C HIS A 389 21.66 -36.28 10.51
N LEU A 390 22.89 -36.75 10.72
CA LEU A 390 23.66 -36.44 11.91
C LEU A 390 24.31 -35.06 11.76
N ARG A 391 24.02 -34.14 12.68
CA ARG A 391 24.53 -32.76 12.67
C ARG A 391 25.33 -32.48 13.92
N LYS A 392 26.27 -31.52 13.86
CA LYS A 392 27.03 -31.08 15.04
C LYS A 392 26.47 -29.78 15.59
N ILE A 393 25.76 -29.88 16.71
CA ILE A 393 25.14 -28.78 17.45
C ILE A 393 25.95 -28.52 18.71
N ASN A 394 26.57 -27.35 18.83
CA ASN A 394 27.44 -26.99 19.96
C ASN A 394 28.52 -28.04 20.33
N GLY A 395 29.04 -28.77 19.32
CA GLY A 395 29.99 -29.87 19.53
C GLY A 395 29.37 -31.22 19.92
N LYS A 396 28.06 -31.28 20.18
CA LYS A 396 27.29 -32.51 20.36
C LYS A 396 26.74 -32.99 19.01
N SER A 397 26.70 -34.30 18.79
CA SER A 397 26.05 -34.89 17.62
C SER A 397 24.56 -35.04 17.89
N VAL A 398 23.73 -34.43 17.05
CA VAL A 398 22.26 -34.44 17.17
C VAL A 398 21.67 -34.96 15.86
N LEU A 399 20.71 -35.88 15.95
CA LEU A 399 20.00 -36.41 14.79
C LEU A 399 18.88 -35.46 14.39
N SER A 400 18.74 -35.23 13.10
CA SER A 400 17.79 -34.28 12.54
C SER A 400 17.13 -34.79 11.26
N ALA A 401 15.97 -34.26 10.93
CA ALA A 401 15.28 -34.51 9.67
C ALA A 401 14.82 -33.19 9.05
N ILE A 402 14.76 -33.14 7.72
CA ILE A 402 14.13 -32.04 6.98
C ILE A 402 12.90 -32.61 6.29
N GLU A 403 11.74 -31.99 6.53
CA GLU A 403 10.50 -32.27 5.82
C GLU A 403 10.08 -31.08 4.98
N GLU A 404 9.42 -31.39 3.86
CA GLU A 404 8.77 -30.44 2.97
C GLU A 404 7.30 -30.84 2.86
N GLY A 405 6.40 -29.87 2.89
CA GLY A 405 4.98 -30.16 2.72
C GLY A 405 4.16 -28.93 2.36
N PRO A 406 2.97 -29.14 1.78
CA PRO A 406 2.00 -28.09 1.57
C PRO A 406 1.34 -27.71 2.91
N GLY A 407 1.34 -26.42 3.25
CA GLY A 407 0.45 -25.84 4.26
C GLY A 407 -0.88 -25.38 3.64
N GLN A 408 -1.83 -24.92 4.47
CA GLN A 408 -3.15 -24.45 4.01
C GLN A 408 -3.06 -23.27 3.01
N THR A 409 -2.00 -22.45 3.10
CA THR A 409 -1.78 -21.28 2.23
C THR A 409 -0.32 -21.08 1.77
N LEU A 410 0.65 -21.83 2.32
CA LEU A 410 2.09 -21.63 2.10
C LEU A 410 2.86 -22.97 2.05
N TYR A 411 3.98 -23.04 1.32
CA TYR A 411 4.93 -24.17 1.41
C TYR A 411 5.83 -24.01 2.64
N PHE A 412 5.98 -25.08 3.44
CA PHE A 412 6.85 -25.05 4.62
C PHE A 412 8.08 -25.96 4.49
N TYR A 413 9.21 -25.48 5.04
CA TYR A 413 10.38 -26.29 5.33
C TYR A 413 10.48 -26.53 6.82
N ARG A 414 10.54 -27.79 7.23
CA ARG A 414 10.54 -28.19 8.63
C ARG A 414 11.85 -28.88 9.01
N LEU A 415 12.73 -28.18 9.74
CA LEU A 415 13.96 -28.77 10.29
C LEU A 415 13.70 -29.20 11.74
N ILE A 416 13.89 -30.50 12.03
CA ILE A 416 13.62 -31.10 13.35
C ILE A 416 14.90 -31.62 13.97
N PHE A 417 15.06 -31.39 15.28
CA PHE A 417 16.09 -32.00 16.11
C PHE A 417 15.49 -33.00 17.10
N SER A 418 16.20 -34.09 17.39
CA SER A 418 15.84 -35.06 18.43
C SER A 418 16.68 -34.87 19.70
N GLY A 419 16.03 -35.05 20.86
CA GLY A 419 16.68 -35.07 22.18
C GLY A 419 17.17 -33.72 22.70
N GLY A 420 17.42 -33.68 24.01
CA GLY A 420 17.92 -32.49 24.72
C GLY A 420 16.83 -31.54 25.23
N ASN A 421 17.25 -30.44 25.86
CA ASN A 421 16.36 -29.38 26.33
C ASN A 421 15.92 -28.50 25.15
N ASN A 422 14.60 -28.41 24.90
CA ASN A 422 14.03 -27.61 23.82
C ASN A 422 14.48 -26.15 23.82
N GLU A 423 14.49 -25.55 25.01
CA GLU A 423 14.88 -24.15 25.15
C GLU A 423 16.36 -23.95 24.76
N GLU A 424 17.24 -24.86 25.18
CA GLU A 424 18.67 -24.81 24.82
C GLU A 424 18.90 -25.00 23.32
N ASN A 425 18.16 -25.94 22.70
CA ASN A 425 18.25 -26.19 21.26
C ASN A 425 17.77 -24.97 20.46
N THR A 426 16.66 -24.36 20.86
CA THR A 426 16.15 -23.10 20.26
C THR A 426 17.16 -21.98 20.41
N LYS A 427 17.69 -21.76 21.62
CA LYS A 427 18.73 -20.74 21.87
C LYS A 427 19.94 -20.93 20.97
N TRP A 428 20.45 -22.15 20.89
CA TRP A 428 21.59 -22.46 20.03
C TRP A 428 21.31 -22.20 18.55
N MET A 429 20.13 -22.59 18.07
CA MET A 429 19.78 -22.39 16.66
C MET A 429 19.68 -20.91 16.32
N VAL A 430 19.08 -20.10 17.20
CA VAL A 430 19.03 -18.64 17.01
C VAL A 430 20.43 -18.05 16.98
N GLU A 431 21.32 -18.44 17.90
CA GLU A 431 22.73 -18.04 17.88
C GLU A 431 23.42 -18.40 16.56
N HIS A 432 23.14 -19.60 16.05
CA HIS A 432 23.69 -20.08 14.80
C HIS A 432 23.19 -19.26 13.60
N LEU A 433 21.88 -19.02 13.51
CA LEU A 433 21.25 -18.24 12.47
C LEU A 433 21.72 -16.78 12.50
N ASN A 434 21.87 -16.19 13.68
CA ASN A 434 22.39 -14.83 13.82
C ASN A 434 23.82 -14.72 13.25
N VAL A 435 24.68 -15.72 13.49
CA VAL A 435 26.03 -15.75 12.88
C VAL A 435 25.97 -15.94 11.35
N VAL A 436 25.11 -16.83 10.85
CA VAL A 436 25.05 -17.18 9.42
C VAL A 436 24.42 -16.06 8.59
N PHE A 437 23.34 -15.46 9.08
CA PHE A 437 22.53 -14.47 8.34
C PHE A 437 22.73 -13.04 8.81
N ARG A 438 23.40 -12.80 9.94
CA ARG A 438 23.64 -11.45 10.52
C ARG A 438 22.35 -10.63 10.60
N SER A 439 21.28 -11.31 11.02
CA SER A 439 19.93 -10.80 11.01
C SER A 439 19.42 -10.67 12.44
N PRO A 440 18.74 -9.56 12.80
CA PRO A 440 18.18 -9.39 14.11
C PRO A 440 16.95 -10.28 14.32
N ILE A 441 16.63 -10.52 15.59
CA ILE A 441 15.39 -11.16 16.00
C ILE A 441 14.28 -10.11 15.83
N LYS A 442 13.27 -10.40 15.01
CA LYS A 442 12.18 -9.45 14.73
C LYS A 442 11.03 -9.62 15.72
N CYS A 443 10.58 -10.85 15.91
CA CYS A 443 9.43 -11.18 16.76
C CYS A 443 9.78 -12.23 17.82
N VAL A 444 9.26 -12.03 19.02
CA VAL A 444 9.32 -13.01 20.12
C VAL A 444 7.92 -13.24 20.66
N SER A 445 7.45 -14.49 20.57
CA SER A 445 6.25 -14.96 21.26
C SER A 445 6.64 -15.84 22.44
N LEU A 446 5.99 -15.65 23.59
CA LEU A 446 6.23 -16.38 24.82
C LEU A 446 4.91 -16.92 25.36
N ASP A 447 4.86 -18.23 25.64
CA ASP A 447 3.88 -18.78 26.58
C ASP A 447 4.35 -18.46 28.00
N MET A 448 3.56 -17.66 28.69
CA MET A 448 3.84 -17.10 30.01
C MET A 448 3.89 -18.14 31.13
N SER A 449 3.54 -19.40 30.84
CA SER A 449 3.73 -20.53 31.76
C SER A 449 5.18 -21.03 31.84
N VAL A 450 6.02 -20.64 30.87
CA VAL A 450 7.45 -20.99 30.78
C VAL A 450 8.31 -20.00 31.58
N GLU A 451 9.51 -20.41 32.00
CA GLU A 451 10.46 -19.56 32.73
C GLU A 451 10.98 -18.41 31.85
N ILE A 452 11.00 -17.16 32.38
CA ILE A 452 11.44 -15.96 31.65
C ILE A 452 12.96 -15.89 31.41
N GLY A 453 13.74 -16.90 31.80
CA GLY A 453 15.19 -16.97 31.58
C GLY A 453 15.59 -16.81 30.10
N ALA A 454 14.70 -17.16 29.18
CA ALA A 454 14.85 -16.89 27.75
C ALA A 454 14.96 -15.38 27.42
N LEU A 455 14.26 -14.50 28.15
CA LEU A 455 14.27 -13.06 27.92
C LEU A 455 15.62 -12.41 28.31
N ASN A 456 16.22 -12.85 29.42
CA ASN A 456 17.58 -12.44 29.81
C ASN A 456 18.62 -12.85 28.76
N TRP A 457 18.42 -14.00 28.11
CA TRP A 457 19.27 -14.45 27.01
C TRP A 457 19.07 -13.62 25.75
N LEU A 458 17.83 -13.26 25.38
CA LEU A 458 17.51 -12.42 24.21
C LEU A 458 18.22 -11.05 24.25
N GLN A 459 18.30 -10.44 25.43
CA GLN A 459 18.97 -9.14 25.61
C GLN A 459 20.48 -9.17 25.26
N LYS A 460 21.11 -10.34 25.19
CA LYS A 460 22.52 -10.48 24.76
C LYS A 460 22.72 -10.21 23.26
N PHE A 461 21.68 -10.36 22.44
CA PHE A 461 21.77 -10.20 20.99
C PHE A 461 21.44 -8.78 20.54
N GLN A 462 20.43 -8.18 21.17
CA GLN A 462 19.94 -6.86 20.79
C GLN A 462 19.24 -6.19 21.97
N PRO A 463 19.36 -4.85 22.09
CA PRO A 463 18.72 -4.09 23.16
C PRO A 463 17.21 -3.94 22.97
N SER A 464 16.73 -4.07 21.72
CA SER A 464 15.35 -3.83 21.34
C SER A 464 14.83 -4.91 20.39
N ILE A 465 13.54 -5.23 20.47
CA ILE A 465 12.85 -6.12 19.54
C ILE A 465 11.73 -5.33 18.85
N ASP A 466 11.38 -5.70 17.63
CA ASP A 466 10.28 -5.02 16.94
C ASP A 466 8.92 -5.45 17.54
N PHE A 467 8.73 -6.76 17.76
CA PHE A 467 7.45 -7.36 18.16
C PHE A 467 7.59 -8.32 19.33
N PHE A 468 6.68 -8.20 20.29
CA PHE A 468 6.57 -9.12 21.42
C PHE A 468 5.12 -9.56 21.63
N SER A 469 4.92 -10.86 21.82
CA SER A 469 3.61 -11.43 22.18
C SER A 469 3.73 -12.34 23.39
N GLY A 470 3.04 -12.04 24.48
CA GLY A 470 2.95 -12.92 25.66
C GLY A 470 1.53 -13.47 25.81
N LYS A 471 1.37 -14.79 25.94
CA LYS A 471 0.05 -15.41 26.17
C LYS A 471 0.09 -16.55 27.17
N GLY A 472 -1.05 -16.88 27.77
CA GLY A 472 -1.18 -18.06 28.65
C GLY A 472 -1.14 -17.72 30.14
N GLN A 473 -1.03 -18.75 30.97
CA GLN A 473 -1.05 -18.58 32.42
C GLN A 473 0.28 -18.03 32.92
N VAL A 474 0.25 -16.84 33.51
CA VAL A 474 1.43 -16.20 34.08
C VAL A 474 1.87 -16.91 35.37
N ARG A 475 3.17 -17.19 35.50
CA ARG A 475 3.76 -17.81 36.70
C ARG A 475 3.81 -16.86 37.90
N SER A 476 4.19 -15.60 37.66
CA SER A 476 4.29 -14.57 38.68
C SER A 476 4.07 -13.16 38.11
N ASN A 477 3.55 -12.26 38.95
CA ASN A 477 3.41 -10.84 38.61
C ASN A 477 4.77 -10.13 38.38
N ASP A 478 5.84 -10.66 38.98
CA ASP A 478 7.21 -10.16 38.81
C ASP A 478 7.71 -10.38 37.38
N ASP A 479 7.34 -11.49 36.75
CA ASP A 479 7.70 -11.80 35.35
C ASP A 479 7.11 -10.77 34.38
N VAL A 480 5.85 -10.38 34.60
CA VAL A 480 5.16 -9.35 33.81
C VAL A 480 5.82 -7.99 34.01
N SER A 481 6.11 -7.65 35.26
CA SER A 481 6.81 -6.41 35.61
C SER A 481 8.19 -6.33 34.96
N PHE A 482 8.90 -7.47 34.91
CA PHE A 482 10.18 -7.60 34.25
C PHE A 482 10.06 -7.35 32.74
N ILE A 483 9.10 -8.00 32.07
CA ILE A 483 8.85 -7.84 30.63
C ILE A 483 8.58 -6.37 30.27
N LEU A 484 7.60 -5.77 30.95
CA LEU A 484 7.15 -4.41 30.65
C LEU A 484 8.19 -3.34 30.96
N SER A 485 9.09 -3.58 31.93
CA SER A 485 10.11 -2.61 32.35
C SER A 485 11.46 -2.78 31.65
N ASN A 486 11.82 -3.99 31.18
CA ASN A 486 13.16 -4.29 30.69
C ASN A 486 13.26 -4.60 29.19
N LEU A 487 12.15 -4.93 28.51
CA LEU A 487 12.18 -5.16 27.07
C LEU A 487 11.84 -3.87 26.31
N GLN A 488 12.78 -3.39 25.49
CA GLN A 488 12.50 -2.29 24.57
C GLN A 488 11.81 -2.82 23.32
N ILE A 489 10.51 -2.58 23.22
CA ILE A 489 9.69 -3.02 22.09
C ILE A 489 9.42 -1.81 21.20
N LYS A 490 9.80 -1.90 19.93
CA LYS A 490 9.76 -0.73 19.02
C LYS A 490 8.41 -0.53 18.36
N LYS A 491 7.75 -1.61 17.98
CA LYS A 491 6.57 -1.54 17.12
C LYS A 491 5.34 -2.11 17.83
N GLU A 492 5.33 -3.37 18.24
CA GLU A 492 4.13 -3.95 18.86
C GLU A 492 4.41 -4.78 20.12
N LEU A 493 3.58 -4.51 21.14
CA LEU A 493 3.39 -5.38 22.29
C LEU A 493 1.96 -5.93 22.28
N SER A 494 1.83 -7.26 22.18
CA SER A 494 0.60 -8.01 22.41
C SER A 494 0.72 -8.82 23.71
N PHE A 495 -0.26 -8.72 24.61
CA PHE A 495 -0.22 -9.43 25.89
C PHE A 495 -1.59 -9.93 26.31
N ILE A 496 -1.75 -11.25 26.45
CA ILE A 496 -2.99 -11.92 26.80
C ILE A 496 -2.78 -12.66 28.13
N ALA A 497 -3.13 -12.01 29.23
CA ALA A 497 -2.86 -12.53 30.56
C ALA A 497 -3.82 -11.94 31.61
N LYS A 498 -4.62 -12.81 32.23
CA LYS A 498 -5.41 -12.45 33.40
C LYS A 498 -4.52 -12.48 34.64
N LEU A 499 -4.44 -11.36 35.34
CA LEU A 499 -3.63 -11.25 36.56
C LEU A 499 -4.53 -10.95 37.76
N THR A 500 -4.18 -11.54 38.89
CA THR A 500 -4.86 -11.34 40.18
C THR A 500 -3.92 -10.60 41.12
N ASP A 501 -4.47 -9.70 41.93
CA ASP A 501 -3.73 -8.87 42.88
C ASP A 501 -2.53 -8.12 42.26
N PHE A 502 -2.69 -7.68 41.00
CA PHE A 502 -1.67 -6.94 40.25
C PHE A 502 -2.23 -5.65 39.68
N HIS A 503 -1.46 -4.57 39.82
CA HIS A 503 -1.74 -3.30 39.17
C HIS A 503 -0.46 -2.72 38.57
N TYR A 504 -0.51 -2.41 37.28
CA TYR A 504 0.59 -1.76 36.58
C TYR A 504 0.25 -0.29 36.31
N ASN A 505 1.13 0.60 36.78
CA ASN A 505 0.94 2.06 36.78
C ASN A 505 2.08 2.84 36.08
N LYS A 506 3.01 2.14 35.42
CA LYS A 506 4.09 2.76 34.66
C LYS A 506 3.72 2.86 33.18
N ALA A 507 4.37 3.77 32.47
CA ALA A 507 4.20 3.93 31.03
C ALA A 507 4.65 2.67 30.26
N ILE A 508 3.95 2.36 29.16
CA ILE A 508 4.23 1.28 28.20
C ILE A 508 4.34 1.92 26.81
N ASN A 509 5.53 2.42 26.47
CA ASN A 509 5.76 3.12 25.21
C ASN A 509 6.09 2.14 24.08
N VAL A 510 5.13 1.92 23.20
CA VAL A 510 5.22 1.11 21.97
C VAL A 510 4.35 1.76 20.90
N HIS A 511 4.60 1.52 19.62
CA HIS A 511 3.73 2.09 18.58
C HIS A 511 2.30 1.54 18.65
N SER A 512 2.16 0.21 18.73
CA SER A 512 0.91 -0.54 18.88
C SER A 512 0.90 -1.31 20.20
N LEU A 513 -0.12 -1.08 21.03
CA LEU A 513 -0.32 -1.76 22.31
C LEU A 513 -1.64 -2.55 22.28
N PHE A 514 -1.54 -3.87 22.34
CA PHE A 514 -2.70 -4.76 22.45
C PHE A 514 -2.64 -5.54 23.76
N LEU A 515 -3.62 -5.34 24.63
CA LEU A 515 -3.75 -6.04 25.90
C LEU A 515 -5.12 -6.72 25.97
N GLU A 516 -5.14 -7.99 26.32
CA GLU A 516 -6.35 -8.78 26.53
C GLU A 516 -6.32 -9.40 27.93
N ARG A 517 -7.49 -9.56 28.56
CA ARG A 517 -7.59 -9.92 29.99
C ARG A 517 -6.89 -8.88 30.89
N ALA A 518 -6.98 -7.61 30.50
CA ALA A 518 -6.15 -6.53 31.00
C ALA A 518 -6.72 -5.82 32.25
N ASN A 519 -7.38 -6.54 33.15
CA ASN A 519 -7.99 -5.98 34.37
C ASN A 519 -6.98 -5.29 35.30
N TRP A 520 -5.70 -5.57 35.11
CA TRP A 520 -4.56 -5.09 35.90
C TRP A 520 -3.93 -3.79 35.39
N ILE A 521 -4.28 -3.30 34.20
CA ILE A 521 -3.75 -2.02 33.69
C ILE A 521 -4.61 -0.85 34.19
N THR A 522 -3.96 0.25 34.55
CA THR A 522 -4.63 1.46 35.05
C THR A 522 -4.73 2.54 33.97
N MET A 523 -5.75 3.40 34.04
CA MET A 523 -5.85 4.55 33.13
C MET A 523 -4.64 5.50 33.27
N ASP A 524 -4.07 5.61 34.47
CA ASP A 524 -2.86 6.41 34.70
C ASP A 524 -1.64 5.87 33.95
N ALA A 525 -1.50 4.54 33.83
CA ALA A 525 -0.45 3.94 33.00
C ALA A 525 -0.62 4.30 31.52
N ILE A 526 -1.86 4.24 31.02
CA ILE A 526 -2.18 4.62 29.64
C ILE A 526 -1.86 6.09 29.39
N LEU A 527 -2.31 6.98 30.28
CA LEU A 527 -2.06 8.41 30.18
C LEU A 527 -0.59 8.81 30.39
N ALA A 528 0.23 7.94 30.98
CA ALA A 528 1.67 8.11 31.06
C ALA A 528 2.41 7.64 29.79
N SER A 529 1.72 6.95 28.88
CA SER A 529 2.30 6.33 27.68
C SER A 529 2.11 7.18 26.42
N GLU A 530 3.00 7.00 25.45
CA GLU A 530 2.91 7.56 24.10
C GLU A 530 2.84 6.43 23.07
N ASN A 531 1.62 6.12 22.63
CA ASN A 531 1.33 5.08 21.62
C ASN A 531 0.53 5.66 20.45
N THR A 532 0.64 5.06 19.28
CA THR A 532 -0.22 5.40 18.13
C THR A 532 -1.54 4.64 18.17
N GLN A 533 -1.48 3.37 18.55
CA GLN A 533 -2.64 2.49 18.63
C GLN A 533 -2.68 1.79 19.99
N ILE A 534 -3.85 1.77 20.62
CA ILE A 534 -4.08 1.13 21.92
C ILE A 534 -5.39 0.34 21.86
N SER A 535 -5.36 -0.94 22.20
CA SER A 535 -6.55 -1.78 22.36
C SER A 535 -6.45 -2.58 23.65
N ILE A 536 -7.42 -2.41 24.54
CA ILE A 536 -7.45 -3.01 25.86
C ILE A 536 -8.78 -3.71 26.05
N CYS A 537 -8.75 -5.04 26.09
CA CYS A 537 -9.90 -5.90 26.36
C CYS A 537 -9.90 -6.37 27.82
N ASP A 538 -11.08 -6.56 28.39
CA ASP A 538 -11.32 -6.85 29.81
C ASP A 538 -10.66 -5.85 30.77
N SER A 539 -10.71 -4.58 30.40
CA SER A 539 -10.21 -3.47 31.23
C SER A 539 -11.05 -3.27 32.50
N CYS A 540 -10.47 -2.60 33.50
CA CYS A 540 -11.21 -2.11 34.68
C CYS A 540 -11.62 -0.63 34.56
N PHE A 541 -11.60 -0.06 33.34
CA PHE A 541 -11.82 1.38 33.16
C PHE A 541 -13.26 1.77 33.45
N THR A 542 -13.43 2.81 34.26
CA THR A 542 -14.73 3.37 34.59
C THR A 542 -15.15 4.46 33.59
N PRO A 543 -16.45 4.82 33.52
CA PRO A 543 -16.90 5.98 32.77
C PRO A 543 -16.11 7.26 33.11
N ASN A 544 -15.82 7.49 34.40
CA ASN A 544 -14.94 8.57 34.85
C ASN A 544 -13.49 8.46 34.31
N ASP A 545 -12.94 7.26 34.13
CA ASP A 545 -11.61 7.10 33.55
C ASP A 545 -11.59 7.43 32.05
N LEU A 546 -12.64 7.05 31.32
CA LEU A 546 -12.81 7.44 29.92
C LEU A 546 -13.03 8.96 29.78
N ASN A 547 -13.76 9.58 30.71
CA ASN A 547 -13.87 11.05 30.78
C ASN A 547 -12.49 11.71 31.00
N LYS A 548 -11.67 11.18 31.93
CA LYS A 548 -10.29 11.64 32.12
C LYS A 548 -9.47 11.49 30.85
N PHE A 549 -9.58 10.36 30.15
CA PHE A 549 -8.91 10.12 28.87
C PHE A 549 -9.26 11.19 27.84
N LEU A 550 -10.56 11.43 27.60
CA LEU A 550 -11.01 12.44 26.65
C LEU A 550 -10.50 13.84 27.02
N LYS A 551 -10.62 14.24 28.30
CA LYS A 551 -10.13 15.54 28.79
C LYS A 551 -8.61 15.67 28.62
N LYS A 552 -7.84 14.62 28.89
CA LYS A 552 -6.38 14.61 28.71
C LYS A 552 -6.00 14.74 27.24
N TRP A 553 -6.64 13.97 26.35
CA TRP A 553 -6.39 14.06 24.92
C TRP A 553 -6.72 15.45 24.39
N MET A 554 -7.87 16.03 24.76
CA MET A 554 -8.24 17.42 24.44
C MET A 554 -7.24 18.44 24.99
N GLY A 555 -6.63 18.16 26.13
CA GLY A 555 -5.54 18.94 26.73
C GLY A 555 -4.20 18.84 26.01
N GLY A 556 -4.10 18.10 24.90
CA GLY A 556 -2.90 17.98 24.08
C GLY A 556 -2.02 16.75 24.38
N TRP A 557 -2.50 15.83 25.23
CA TRP A 557 -1.81 14.56 25.46
C TRP A 557 -1.77 13.70 24.18
N ASN A 558 -0.65 13.00 24.00
CA ASN A 558 -0.37 12.04 22.93
C ASN A 558 -0.79 12.53 21.53
N LYS A 559 0.12 13.27 20.88
CA LYS A 559 -0.13 13.83 19.55
C LYS A 559 -0.13 12.80 18.44
N ASN A 560 0.37 11.59 18.68
CA ASN A 560 0.47 10.56 17.67
C ASN A 560 -0.62 9.49 17.82
N LEU A 561 -1.53 9.63 18.81
CA LEU A 561 -2.63 8.71 18.98
C LEU A 561 -3.59 8.80 17.79
N GLU A 562 -3.76 7.66 17.12
CA GLU A 562 -4.70 7.45 16.03
C GLU A 562 -5.89 6.62 16.51
N TYR A 563 -5.66 5.63 17.37
CA TYR A 563 -6.70 4.70 17.80
C TYR A 563 -6.60 4.32 19.28
N PHE A 564 -7.74 4.32 19.97
CA PHE A 564 -7.90 3.81 21.33
C PHE A 564 -9.20 3.01 21.45
N LYS A 565 -9.09 1.78 21.94
CA LYS A 565 -10.21 0.90 22.26
C LYS A 565 -10.09 0.38 23.69
N ALA A 566 -11.20 0.46 24.42
CA ALA A 566 -11.35 -0.16 25.73
C ALA A 566 -12.64 -0.98 25.75
N VAL A 567 -12.54 -2.23 26.21
CA VAL A 567 -13.68 -3.12 26.43
C VAL A 567 -13.65 -3.58 27.89
N ARG A 568 -14.82 -3.67 28.51
CA ARG A 568 -14.99 -4.33 29.81
C ARG A 568 -16.28 -5.15 29.83
N VAL A 569 -16.25 -6.25 30.55
CA VAL A 569 -17.43 -7.10 30.78
C VAL A 569 -18.30 -6.46 31.87
N VAL A 570 -19.60 -6.39 31.63
CA VAL A 570 -20.61 -5.81 32.55
C VAL A 570 -21.79 -6.77 32.74
N GLU A 571 -22.51 -6.64 33.85
CA GLU A 571 -23.66 -7.51 34.16
C GLU A 571 -24.92 -7.15 33.34
N ASP A 572 -25.17 -5.86 33.13
CA ASP A 572 -26.32 -5.35 32.35
C ASP A 572 -26.04 -3.97 31.72
N ASP A 573 -26.92 -3.52 30.82
CA ASP A 573 -26.84 -2.23 30.13
C ASP A 573 -27.77 -1.16 30.73
N LYS A 574 -28.32 -1.38 31.94
CA LYS A 574 -29.35 -0.49 32.53
C LYS A 574 -28.85 0.94 32.74
N ARG A 575 -27.54 1.08 32.98
CA ARG A 575 -26.87 2.36 33.24
C ARG A 575 -26.19 2.96 32.00
N LYS A 576 -26.46 2.45 30.79
CA LYS A 576 -25.80 2.93 29.56
C LYS A 576 -25.89 4.44 29.36
N THR A 577 -27.05 5.03 29.63
CA THR A 577 -27.27 6.48 29.50
C THR A 577 -26.49 7.26 30.57
N GLU A 578 -26.55 6.83 31.83
CA GLU A 578 -25.78 7.45 32.93
C GLU A 578 -24.27 7.36 32.69
N ASN A 579 -23.79 6.20 32.22
CA ASN A 579 -22.40 5.96 31.89
C ASN A 579 -21.95 6.87 30.73
N PHE A 580 -22.77 7.04 29.70
CA PHE A 580 -22.47 7.95 28.60
C PHE A 580 -22.42 9.42 29.06
N GLU A 581 -23.36 9.85 29.90
CA GLU A 581 -23.37 11.19 30.52
C GLU A 581 -22.12 11.40 31.39
N GLU A 582 -21.67 10.39 32.11
CA GLU A 582 -20.44 10.44 32.91
C GLU A 582 -19.18 10.53 32.04
N ILE A 583 -19.09 9.73 30.97
CA ILE A 583 -18.00 9.76 29.98
C ILE A 583 -17.88 11.15 29.34
N THR A 584 -19.00 11.79 29.04
CA THR A 584 -19.06 13.06 28.29
C THR A 584 -19.18 14.31 29.18
N LYS A 585 -19.17 14.13 30.50
CA LYS A 585 -19.32 15.23 31.46
C LYS A 585 -18.26 16.33 31.27
N ASP A 586 -18.73 17.56 31.13
CA ASP A 586 -17.93 18.77 30.88
C ASP A 586 -17.11 18.74 29.57
N ILE A 587 -17.57 18.00 28.56
CA ILE A 587 -16.94 17.92 27.23
C ILE A 587 -17.94 18.42 26.19
N GLU A 588 -17.50 19.35 25.32
CA GLU A 588 -18.27 19.73 24.13
C GLU A 588 -18.01 18.71 23.01
N PHE A 589 -19.08 18.08 22.53
CA PHE A 589 -19.06 17.12 21.42
C PHE A 589 -20.29 17.34 20.52
N TRP A 590 -20.27 16.77 19.32
CA TRP A 590 -21.39 16.82 18.38
C TRP A 590 -21.58 15.47 17.70
N GLU A 591 -22.74 15.22 17.11
CA GLU A 591 -22.93 14.00 16.31
C GLU A 591 -21.99 14.01 15.10
N TYR A 592 -21.35 12.87 14.85
CA TYR A 592 -20.45 12.73 13.72
C TYR A 592 -21.24 12.74 12.40
N ASN A 593 -20.81 13.61 11.48
CA ASN A 593 -21.32 13.65 10.11
C ASN A 593 -20.21 13.28 9.13
N ALA A 594 -20.40 12.18 8.39
CA ALA A 594 -19.44 11.71 7.40
C ALA A 594 -19.30 12.65 6.20
N GLU A 595 -20.36 13.40 5.84
CA GLU A 595 -20.30 14.39 4.76
C GLU A 595 -19.43 15.60 5.11
N GLU A 596 -19.36 15.94 6.40
CA GLU A 596 -18.57 17.08 6.92
C GLU A 596 -17.09 16.72 7.17
N ASN A 597 -16.75 15.43 7.19
CA ASN A 597 -15.40 14.94 7.45
C ASN A 597 -14.99 13.83 6.45
N PRO A 598 -15.00 14.10 5.13
CA PRO A 598 -14.63 13.12 4.11
C PRO A 598 -13.18 12.60 4.25
N GLU A 599 -12.33 13.32 4.98
CA GLU A 599 -10.93 12.99 5.23
C GLU A 599 -10.69 11.99 6.36
N ARG A 600 -11.73 11.59 7.12
CA ARG A 600 -11.57 10.58 8.18
C ARG A 600 -11.10 9.26 7.56
N PRO A 601 -9.97 8.68 8.01
CA PRO A 601 -9.57 7.34 7.61
C PRO A 601 -10.71 6.34 7.84
N LYS A 602 -10.98 5.50 6.84
CA LYS A 602 -12.03 4.47 6.89
C LYS A 602 -11.50 3.10 7.30
N GLU A 603 -10.19 2.94 7.21
CA GLU A 603 -9.48 1.70 7.48
C GLU A 603 -8.34 2.03 8.43
N LEU A 604 -8.08 1.12 9.36
CA LEU A 604 -6.91 1.13 10.23
C LEU A 604 -6.11 -0.14 9.94
N GLU A 605 -4.89 0.02 9.44
CA GLU A 605 -3.97 -1.11 9.34
C GLU A 605 -3.51 -1.48 10.76
N LEU A 606 -3.98 -2.64 11.24
CA LEU A 606 -3.44 -3.29 12.42
C LEU A 606 -2.20 -4.09 12.03
N TRP A 607 -1.32 -4.24 13.00
CA TRP A 607 0.05 -4.62 12.74
C TRP A 607 0.27 -6.06 12.27
N SER A 608 -0.74 -6.94 12.40
CA SER A 608 -0.75 -8.28 11.79
C SER A 608 -0.92 -8.26 10.26
N GLY A 609 -0.95 -7.08 9.65
CA GLY A 609 -1.39 -6.87 8.26
C GLY A 609 -2.91 -6.94 8.11
N TYR A 610 -3.63 -7.05 9.23
CA TYR A 610 -5.08 -7.03 9.26
C TYR A 610 -5.57 -5.59 9.11
N VAL A 611 -6.33 -5.33 8.06
CA VAL A 611 -6.99 -4.03 7.88
C VAL A 611 -8.33 -4.11 8.58
N MET A 612 -8.53 -3.24 9.58
CA MET A 612 -9.78 -3.11 10.30
C MET A 612 -10.58 -1.95 9.70
N ASP A 613 -11.83 -2.23 9.32
CA ASP A 613 -12.78 -1.18 8.96
C ASP A 613 -13.17 -0.36 10.18
N ILE A 614 -13.03 0.95 10.07
CA ILE A 614 -13.42 1.90 11.12
C ILE A 614 -14.91 2.18 10.98
N ILE A 615 -15.71 1.71 11.94
CA ILE A 615 -17.15 1.89 11.92
C ILE A 615 -17.52 3.38 12.06
N VAL A 616 -18.30 3.89 11.11
CA VAL A 616 -18.69 5.30 11.02
C VAL A 616 -20.01 5.62 11.73
N GLU A 617 -20.82 4.61 12.04
CA GLU A 617 -22.12 4.76 12.69
C GLU A 617 -22.02 5.09 14.18
N ASN A 618 -23.02 5.82 14.71
CA ASN A 618 -23.18 6.16 16.13
C ASN A 618 -21.94 6.80 16.78
N ASN A 619 -21.19 7.58 16.00
CA ASN A 619 -20.03 8.31 16.48
C ASN A 619 -20.39 9.73 16.94
N PHE A 620 -19.65 10.21 17.92
CA PHE A 620 -19.61 11.60 18.37
C PHE A 620 -18.25 12.18 18.07
N GLN A 621 -18.22 13.43 17.62
CA GLN A 621 -17.01 14.10 17.19
C GLN A 621 -16.51 15.10 18.24
N LEU A 622 -15.18 15.20 18.32
CA LEU A 622 -14.42 16.10 19.17
C LEU A 622 -13.38 16.84 18.31
N SER A 623 -12.96 18.02 18.75
CA SER A 623 -11.81 18.72 18.17
C SER A 623 -10.88 19.21 19.26
N ARG A 624 -9.59 19.18 18.93
CA ARG A 624 -8.51 19.66 19.79
C ARG A 624 -7.99 20.99 19.30
N SER A 625 -7.49 21.81 20.22
CA SER A 625 -7.03 23.18 19.92
C SER A 625 -5.89 23.27 18.91
N ASP A 626 -5.15 22.18 18.70
CA ASP A 626 -4.06 22.10 17.73
C ASP A 626 -4.50 21.68 16.32
N GLY A 627 -5.81 21.52 16.10
CA GLY A 627 -6.38 21.18 14.79
C GLY A 627 -6.61 19.68 14.57
N LYS A 628 -6.34 18.81 15.55
CA LYS A 628 -6.74 17.41 15.47
C LYS A 628 -8.24 17.22 15.66
N THR A 629 -8.81 16.28 14.92
CA THR A 629 -10.19 15.85 15.04
C THR A 629 -10.22 14.42 15.57
N ALA A 630 -11.24 14.08 16.35
CA ALA A 630 -11.50 12.71 16.72
C ALA A 630 -12.99 12.37 16.65
N ALA A 631 -13.28 11.09 16.48
CA ALA A 631 -14.59 10.50 16.61
C ALA A 631 -14.53 9.39 17.66
N PHE A 632 -15.53 9.32 18.52
CA PHE A 632 -15.64 8.28 19.54
C PHE A 632 -17.06 7.72 19.60
N ARG A 633 -17.19 6.49 20.09
CA ARG A 633 -18.47 5.84 20.31
C ARG A 633 -18.43 4.99 21.59
N HIS A 634 -19.61 4.80 22.15
CA HIS A 634 -19.82 4.03 23.37
C HIS A 634 -21.03 3.13 23.16
N LEU A 635 -20.85 1.83 23.32
CA LEU A 635 -21.84 0.84 22.93
C LEU A 635 -21.76 -0.42 23.80
N TYR A 636 -22.84 -1.20 23.76
CA TYR A 636 -22.99 -2.46 24.50
C TYR A 636 -23.28 -3.57 23.49
N GLU A 637 -22.46 -4.60 23.47
CA GLU A 637 -22.53 -5.74 22.54
C GLU A 637 -22.47 -7.05 23.35
N ARG A 638 -23.28 -8.05 23.00
CA ARG A 638 -23.11 -9.41 23.56
C ARG A 638 -22.12 -10.18 22.71
N ASP A 639 -21.18 -10.86 23.36
CA ASP A 639 -20.32 -11.82 22.69
C ASP A 639 -21.16 -13.04 22.26
N GLU A 640 -21.04 -13.44 20.99
CA GLU A 640 -21.80 -14.58 20.44
C GLU A 640 -21.30 -15.92 20.99
N ASP A 641 -20.03 -16.00 21.41
CA ASP A 641 -19.40 -17.24 21.83
C ASP A 641 -19.63 -17.54 23.32
N ASP A 642 -19.56 -16.53 24.19
CA ASP A 642 -19.59 -16.69 25.66
C ASP A 642 -20.78 -16.00 26.38
N ASP A 643 -21.72 -15.37 25.63
CA ASP A 643 -22.90 -14.63 26.13
C ASP A 643 -22.58 -13.52 27.17
N GLU A 644 -21.33 -13.05 27.17
CA GLU A 644 -20.88 -11.94 27.99
C GLU A 644 -21.33 -10.60 27.39
N LEU A 645 -21.83 -9.69 28.23
CA LEU A 645 -22.18 -8.34 27.81
C LEU A 645 -20.96 -7.43 27.92
N ASN A 646 -20.48 -6.96 26.78
CA ASN A 646 -19.32 -6.10 26.64
C ASN A 646 -19.74 -4.63 26.51
N GLU A 647 -19.24 -3.80 27.42
CA GLU A 647 -19.24 -2.34 27.26
C GLU A 647 -17.97 -1.92 26.52
N ARG A 648 -18.14 -1.35 25.35
CA ARG A 648 -17.05 -0.96 24.43
C ARG A 648 -17.02 0.55 24.26
N PHE A 649 -15.82 1.12 24.40
CA PHE A 649 -15.50 2.49 24.05
C PHE A 649 -14.43 2.48 22.95
N GLU A 650 -14.67 3.20 21.88
CA GLU A 650 -13.72 3.37 20.78
C GLU A 650 -13.52 4.84 20.47
N PHE A 651 -12.29 5.19 20.13
CA PHE A 651 -11.85 6.53 19.85
C PHE A 651 -10.84 6.49 18.71
N HIS A 652 -11.10 7.29 17.68
CA HIS A 652 -10.26 7.41 16.49
C HIS A 652 -9.93 8.88 16.26
N ALA A 653 -8.66 9.21 16.12
CA ALA A 653 -8.16 10.56 15.91
C ALA A 653 -7.33 10.67 14.63
N TRP A 654 -7.49 11.78 13.93
CA TRP A 654 -6.75 12.08 12.70
C TRP A 654 -6.44 13.57 12.62
N ASP A 655 -5.50 13.92 11.76
CA ASP A 655 -5.18 15.31 11.48
C ASP A 655 -6.24 15.90 10.55
N ARG A 656 -6.80 17.05 10.95
CA ARG A 656 -7.61 17.83 10.04
C ARG A 656 -6.66 18.48 9.04
N THR A 657 -6.65 18.01 7.81
CA THR A 657 -5.94 18.69 6.72
C THR A 657 -6.55 20.09 6.59
N LEU A 658 -5.79 21.11 7.06
CA LEU A 658 -6.12 22.50 6.79
C LEU A 658 -5.98 22.71 5.28
N LEU A 659 -7.12 22.64 4.57
CA LEU A 659 -7.24 23.01 3.15
C LEU A 659 -7.08 24.52 2.95
#